data_AF-A0A835F6R2-F1
#
_entry.id   AF-A0A835F6R2-F1
#
_cell.length_a   1.000
_cell.length_b   1.000
_cell.length_c   1.000
_cell.angle_alpha   90.00
_cell.angle_beta   90.00
_cell.angle_gamma   90.00
#
_symmetry.space_group_name_H-M   'P 1'
#
loop_
_entity.id
_entity.type
_entity.pdbx_description
1 polymer ?
#
loop_
_entity_poly.entity_id
_entity_poly.type
_entity_poly.pdbx_seq_one_letter_code
_entity_poly.pdbx_strand_id
1 'polypeptide(L)'
;MRATGEHTAAVPIPAPPPPPPPMPPSAVEEAEKEKRKNRRRPTRRSKQQQQQGAAPTAAPQGGPHADAAGPVSVRSMPPMHVGGGARADAEAEASAAGTSHSWPLLPTPRPAEALVPGAGVGAPRMRYFQPHWPERAVEEAVKRGHVFVGKFRVNAHNRNEASTATPMVCFTNIVLFPCNCVVTLIFVILQAYCTIDGIPVDILITGLAQNRAVEGDHVAITLDPVVHWTRMKGPNVACSPAIGGDSVAHEIGETNGNHCRRKGQADAGCRFENCSNGVPVMDRTHLHHKNSGFSQAVKCENGNATVPESNERDLSDVKSEAARALQRICAMIYSHPGRRPTGKVLSVIKKSPRRDAIVGFLASFPELPDGDQRKNQMDVKRMNYRAQSVVTGLIHLLPTDPKFPRMVVSVSTLPDSVIQSLREGDAAMEKELVAARLDEWNEESLYPYARVVRFLGKGGHVKTHMDAILFENAISDAEFSPESMACLPDSCWKIPQKELEARKDLRKVLTFTIDPPTASDLDDAISIEILSGGTVRIGVHIADVSYFVHPETALDAEAQSRSTSVYTLRRKISMLPSRLSEELVSLNPGVDRLTFSIIWDIDPHGNIVSRWIGRSIIFSCCKLSYDLVQDLISGDASQSRSAVSSLQVHGIFERDDVIKSLRGLYEVSKNLKEIRFKDGALSLDTAKLMILFDEDGAPCDSYRYVRNDACFIVEELMLLANMSAAEVISNAFPDCALLRRHPEPNLRKFREFEAFCAKNGFELDASSSGQLHLSLSRIKEKLQDDPVLFDILMFYASKQMQSAEYFSTGDLISKKDDWAHYALSVPLYTHFTSPLRRYPDIIVHRTLNAVIEAEEVYMKQKKSFTGRNGVKASCDLMDRCFTGLQVSKDAAESEEGKKALSAAAKKFKVPSSENLGEVAEYCNERKWAGRRAEDAGQKLYMWAMIKNKEIVVCNARVLGLGPRFMSVYVPKLAMERRIYYDEVEGLSVEWLDATGTLVLDACRNKPAQRRGTQMKCRAIEEVAMMVNPSEWMLSEEDEESGATEAGGCTAKSVLLSGDAVKAQAAPAVLPLVIHYLSDIPVVLHAIGGEDCAVDIGVRLYMASYFK
;
A
#
# COMPACT_ATOMS: atom_id res chain seq x y z
N MET A 1 3.33 -0.20 9.24
CA MET A 1 2.67 -0.52 10.52
C MET A 1 1.92 0.70 11.10
N ARG A 2 1.11 1.43 10.32
CA ARG A 2 0.37 2.61 10.82
C ARG A 2 -0.98 2.20 11.41
N ALA A 3 -1.15 2.53 12.68
CA ALA A 3 -2.19 2.00 13.56
C ALA A 3 -3.36 2.95 13.68
N THR A 4 -3.06 4.21 14.01
CA THR A 4 -3.78 5.33 13.45
C THR A 4 -4.04 5.12 11.97
N GLY A 5 -5.05 5.82 11.46
CA GLY A 5 -5.10 6.07 10.04
C GLY A 5 -3.72 6.52 9.56
N GLU A 6 -3.43 6.27 8.29
CA GLU A 6 -2.70 7.32 7.62
C GLU A 6 -3.55 8.59 7.78
N HIS A 7 -3.13 9.44 8.71
CA HIS A 7 -2.74 10.77 8.27
C HIS A 7 -1.80 10.55 7.06
N THR A 8 -2.44 10.38 5.90
CA THR A 8 -2.36 11.40 4.87
C THR A 8 -2.82 12.71 5.51
N ALA A 9 -2.00 13.20 6.44
CA ALA A 9 -1.35 14.45 6.19
C ALA A 9 -0.96 14.36 4.71
N ALA A 10 -1.80 14.91 3.85
CA ALA A 10 -1.52 15.05 2.44
C ALA A 10 -0.06 15.46 2.38
N VAL A 11 0.76 14.61 1.77
CA VAL A 11 2.14 14.93 1.37
C VAL A 11 2.07 16.38 0.94
N PRO A 12 2.70 17.35 1.63
CA PRO A 12 2.59 18.74 1.24
C PRO A 12 3.05 18.86 -0.20
N ILE A 13 2.06 18.89 -1.10
CA ILE A 13 2.22 19.20 -2.50
C ILE A 13 2.81 20.61 -2.47
N PRO A 14 4.00 20.86 -3.05
CA PRO A 14 4.54 22.20 -3.06
C PRO A 14 3.48 23.13 -3.64
N ALA A 15 3.18 24.21 -2.91
CA ALA A 15 2.20 25.17 -3.36
C ALA A 15 2.66 25.73 -4.72
N PRO A 16 1.76 25.93 -5.69
CA PRO A 16 2.12 26.68 -6.90
C PRO A 16 2.66 28.05 -6.47
N PRO A 17 3.63 28.62 -7.22
CA PRO A 17 4.17 29.93 -6.89
C PRO A 17 3.02 30.95 -6.81
N PRO A 18 3.06 31.89 -5.85
CA PRO A 18 2.02 32.89 -5.72
C PRO A 18 1.91 33.69 -7.02
N PRO A 19 0.68 34.06 -7.46
CA PRO A 19 0.54 34.95 -8.62
C PRO A 19 1.35 36.23 -8.35
N PRO A 20 2.02 36.80 -9.37
CA PRO A 20 2.86 37.97 -9.17
C PRO A 20 2.06 39.09 -8.51
N PRO A 21 2.63 39.80 -7.51
CA PRO A 21 1.90 40.79 -6.76
C PRO A 21 1.36 41.87 -7.71
N PRO A 22 0.10 42.33 -7.53
CA PRO A 22 -0.41 43.45 -8.32
C PRO A 22 0.51 44.65 -8.07
N MET A 23 1.07 45.21 -9.16
CA MET A 23 2.06 46.28 -9.04
C MET A 23 1.52 47.44 -8.18
N PRO A 24 2.28 47.92 -7.18
CA PRO A 24 1.85 49.03 -6.37
C PRO A 24 1.75 50.31 -7.21
N PRO A 25 0.74 51.17 -6.97
CA PRO A 25 0.66 52.46 -7.63
C PRO A 25 1.67 53.45 -7.03
N SER A 26 2.06 54.46 -7.81
CA SER A 26 3.03 55.53 -7.53
C SER A 26 4.52 55.12 -7.68
N ALA A 27 5.43 55.96 -8.19
CA ALA A 27 5.28 57.31 -8.76
C ALA A 27 6.29 57.52 -9.91
N VAL A 28 5.86 58.21 -10.98
CA VAL A 28 6.77 58.79 -11.99
C VAL A 28 6.62 60.30 -11.95
N GLU A 29 7.31 60.94 -11.00
CA GLU A 29 7.39 62.40 -10.89
C GLU A 29 8.84 62.87 -10.68
N GLU A 30 9.77 62.39 -11.50
CA GLU A 30 11.08 63.05 -11.66
C GLU A 30 11.78 62.71 -12.99
N ALA A 31 11.21 63.13 -14.12
CA ALA A 31 11.83 62.97 -15.45
C ALA A 31 11.61 64.11 -16.46
N GLU A 32 11.05 65.27 -16.06
CA GLU A 32 10.85 66.43 -16.97
C GLU A 32 11.35 67.77 -16.38
N LYS A 33 12.51 67.79 -15.73
CA LYS A 33 13.15 69.03 -15.24
C LYS A 33 14.49 69.39 -15.87
N GLU A 34 14.84 68.80 -17.02
CA GLU A 34 16.04 69.21 -17.77
C GLU A 34 15.80 69.44 -19.28
N LYS A 35 14.89 70.38 -19.62
CA LYS A 35 14.88 71.01 -20.96
C LYS A 35 14.34 72.44 -21.02
N ARG A 36 14.59 73.24 -19.98
CA ARG A 36 14.27 74.68 -19.98
C ARG A 36 15.36 75.52 -20.64
N LYS A 37 15.57 75.36 -21.96
CA LYS A 37 16.53 76.19 -22.72
C LYS A 37 16.17 76.38 -24.21
N ASN A 38 15.06 77.08 -24.50
CA ASN A 38 15.08 78.12 -25.55
C ASN A 38 13.92 79.13 -25.55
N ARG A 39 14.32 80.41 -25.47
CA ARG A 39 13.80 81.61 -26.17
C ARG A 39 12.29 81.96 -26.21
N ARG A 40 11.98 83.03 -25.45
CA ARG A 40 11.33 84.32 -25.87
C ARG A 40 9.89 84.31 -26.47
N ARG A 41 8.95 84.86 -25.69
CA ARG A 41 8.15 86.11 -25.90
C ARG A 41 7.72 86.54 -27.34
N PRO A 42 6.64 87.35 -27.52
CA PRO A 42 5.51 87.66 -26.61
C PRO A 42 4.10 87.90 -27.27
N THR A 43 3.06 88.09 -26.43
CA THR A 43 1.83 88.91 -26.70
C THR A 43 0.86 88.44 -27.83
N ARG A 44 -0.44 88.79 -27.89
CA ARG A 44 -1.36 89.64 -27.08
C ARG A 44 -2.82 89.28 -27.45
N ARG A 45 -3.77 89.44 -26.51
CA ARG A 45 -5.22 89.75 -26.75
C ARG A 45 -6.04 88.72 -27.59
N SER A 46 -7.35 88.59 -27.46
CA SER A 46 -8.33 88.91 -26.40
C SER A 46 -9.70 88.38 -26.85
N LYS A 47 -10.64 88.14 -25.91
CA LYS A 47 -12.10 88.42 -25.96
C LYS A 47 -12.83 88.29 -27.34
N GLN A 48 -14.01 87.69 -27.45
CA GLN A 48 -15.17 87.84 -26.55
C GLN A 48 -16.35 86.96 -27.02
N GLN A 49 -17.29 86.63 -26.12
CA GLN A 49 -18.72 86.37 -26.42
C GLN A 49 -19.03 85.14 -27.31
N GLN A 50 -20.22 84.51 -27.33
CA GLN A 50 -21.53 84.65 -26.66
C GLN A 50 -22.25 83.26 -26.82
N GLN A 51 -23.33 82.83 -26.17
CA GLN A 51 -24.31 83.42 -25.23
C GLN A 51 -25.21 82.28 -24.68
N GLN A 52 -25.75 82.41 -23.45
CA GLN A 52 -27.05 81.88 -22.94
C GLN A 52 -27.40 80.37 -23.14
N GLY A 53 -28.31 79.75 -22.38
CA GLY A 53 -29.17 80.20 -21.28
C GLY A 53 -29.99 79.01 -20.75
N ALA A 54 -30.57 79.09 -19.55
CA ALA A 54 -30.98 77.91 -18.77
C ALA A 54 -32.49 77.56 -18.78
N ALA A 55 -32.79 76.25 -18.72
CA ALA A 55 -33.92 75.57 -18.03
C ALA A 55 -35.39 75.92 -18.48
N PRO A 56 -36.48 75.31 -17.94
CA PRO A 56 -36.64 74.21 -16.96
C PRO A 56 -37.66 73.09 -17.38
N THR A 57 -38.40 72.51 -16.41
CA THR A 57 -39.13 71.22 -16.38
C THR A 57 -40.57 71.10 -16.95
N ALA A 58 -40.83 69.95 -17.60
CA ALA A 58 -42.01 69.03 -17.55
C ALA A 58 -43.43 69.35 -18.11
N ALA A 59 -44.09 68.29 -18.65
CA ALA A 59 -45.52 68.08 -19.01
C ALA A 59 -46.03 68.64 -20.38
N PRO A 60 -47.25 68.30 -20.93
CA PRO A 60 -48.18 67.15 -20.71
C PRO A 60 -48.82 66.49 -21.99
N GLN A 61 -49.78 65.58 -21.74
CA GLN A 61 -50.70 64.71 -22.52
C GLN A 61 -51.52 65.23 -23.75
N GLY A 62 -52.08 64.28 -24.55
CA GLY A 62 -53.27 64.45 -25.43
C GLY A 62 -53.73 63.14 -26.16
N GLY A 63 -55.04 62.83 -26.19
CA GLY A 63 -55.68 61.60 -26.77
C GLY A 63 -56.18 61.74 -28.24
N PRO A 64 -57.29 61.07 -28.73
CA PRO A 64 -58.41 60.41 -28.00
C PRO A 64 -59.10 59.13 -28.63
N HIS A 65 -60.15 58.60 -27.95
CA HIS A 65 -61.27 57.70 -28.40
C HIS A 65 -60.99 56.25 -28.92
N ALA A 66 -61.97 55.32 -29.02
CA ALA A 66 -62.90 54.68 -28.04
C ALA A 66 -63.72 53.54 -28.74
N ASP A 67 -64.36 52.62 -27.98
CA ASP A 67 -65.26 51.48 -28.36
C ASP A 67 -64.60 50.08 -28.61
N ALA A 68 -65.17 48.91 -28.26
CA ALA A 68 -66.27 48.54 -27.32
C ALA A 68 -66.32 47.00 -27.08
N ALA A 69 -67.16 46.55 -26.13
CA ALA A 69 -67.66 45.18 -25.87
C ALA A 69 -66.81 44.19 -25.02
N GLY A 70 -67.52 43.27 -24.33
CA GLY A 70 -67.04 42.48 -23.18
C GLY A 70 -67.22 40.95 -23.28
N PRO A 71 -67.45 40.22 -22.16
CA PRO A 71 -67.05 38.82 -22.00
C PRO A 71 -68.14 37.77 -22.28
N VAL A 72 -67.72 36.56 -22.70
CA VAL A 72 -68.56 35.35 -22.67
C VAL A 72 -67.73 34.12 -22.27
N SER A 73 -68.20 33.42 -21.23
CA SER A 73 -67.92 31.99 -20.98
C SER A 73 -69.19 31.22 -21.34
N VAL A 74 -69.10 30.03 -21.95
CA VAL A 74 -70.11 28.93 -21.87
C VAL A 74 -69.77 27.75 -22.81
N ARG A 75 -69.80 26.51 -22.26
CA ARG A 75 -70.04 25.18 -22.90
C ARG A 75 -69.09 24.69 -24.03
N SER A 76 -68.87 23.41 -24.33
CA SER A 76 -68.97 22.06 -23.71
C SER A 76 -69.09 21.07 -24.89
N MET A 77 -68.28 19.99 -24.94
CA MET A 77 -68.52 18.62 -25.50
C MET A 77 -69.42 18.35 -26.74
N PRO A 78 -69.35 17.17 -27.41
CA PRO A 78 -68.26 16.19 -27.62
C PRO A 78 -68.07 15.93 -29.16
N PRO A 79 -67.66 14.74 -29.66
CA PRO A 79 -68.56 13.57 -29.72
C PRO A 79 -67.94 12.24 -29.25
N MET A 80 -68.81 11.30 -28.85
CA MET A 80 -68.48 9.92 -28.49
C MET A 80 -68.71 8.94 -29.65
N HIS A 81 -68.00 7.80 -29.59
CA HIS A 81 -68.44 6.46 -30.02
C HIS A 81 -68.70 6.23 -31.54
N VAL A 82 -68.69 5.00 -32.08
CA VAL A 82 -68.95 3.64 -31.55
C VAL A 82 -67.85 2.68 -32.08
N GLY A 83 -67.44 1.58 -31.43
CA GLY A 83 -67.80 0.90 -30.17
C GLY A 83 -66.84 -0.32 -29.97
N GLY A 84 -67.03 -1.27 -29.05
CA GLY A 84 -68.01 -1.40 -27.97
C GLY A 84 -67.95 -2.78 -27.29
N GLY A 85 -67.94 -2.81 -25.94
CA GLY A 85 -68.21 -3.98 -25.08
C GLY A 85 -67.06 -4.98 -24.81
N ALA A 86 -67.03 -5.72 -23.69
CA ALA A 86 -67.77 -5.60 -22.42
C ALA A 86 -67.20 -6.55 -21.32
N ARG A 87 -67.21 -6.11 -20.04
CA ARG A 87 -67.27 -6.91 -18.77
C ARG A 87 -66.15 -7.96 -18.47
N ALA A 88 -65.83 -8.34 -17.23
CA ALA A 88 -66.00 -7.75 -15.88
C ALA A 88 -65.17 -8.56 -14.83
N ASP A 89 -65.00 -7.99 -13.63
CA ASP A 89 -64.79 -8.62 -12.30
C ASP A 89 -63.44 -9.27 -11.85
N ALA A 90 -63.16 -9.05 -10.55
CA ALA A 90 -62.42 -9.88 -9.56
C ALA A 90 -60.93 -10.28 -9.82
N GLU A 91 -59.93 -9.88 -9.01
CA GLU A 91 -59.59 -10.22 -7.60
C GLU A 91 -58.65 -11.45 -7.42
N ALA A 92 -57.95 -11.47 -6.27
CA ALA A 92 -57.27 -12.60 -5.60
C ALA A 92 -55.86 -13.09 -6.07
N GLU A 93 -54.87 -12.76 -5.24
CA GLU A 93 -53.93 -13.64 -4.50
C GLU A 93 -53.45 -15.03 -5.00
N ALA A 94 -52.24 -15.36 -4.50
CA ALA A 94 -51.79 -16.67 -4.01
C ALA A 94 -51.12 -17.70 -4.95
N SER A 95 -49.78 -17.76 -4.82
CA SER A 95 -48.99 -18.94 -4.42
C SER A 95 -48.82 -20.19 -5.32
N ALA A 96 -47.59 -20.72 -5.22
CA ALA A 96 -47.20 -22.13 -5.21
C ALA A 96 -47.12 -22.96 -6.52
N ALA A 97 -45.86 -23.32 -6.84
CA ALA A 97 -45.34 -24.66 -7.20
C ALA A 97 -46.09 -25.59 -8.20
N GLY A 98 -45.39 -26.06 -9.24
CA GLY A 98 -45.91 -27.13 -10.11
C GLY A 98 -45.05 -27.50 -11.33
N THR A 99 -43.90 -28.13 -11.10
CA THR A 99 -43.14 -29.02 -12.01
C THR A 99 -43.76 -29.46 -13.36
N SER A 100 -43.07 -29.22 -14.50
CA SER A 100 -42.26 -30.24 -15.23
C SER A 100 -42.23 -30.17 -16.78
N HIS A 101 -41.10 -30.63 -17.34
CA HIS A 101 -40.85 -31.15 -18.71
C HIS A 101 -41.17 -30.31 -19.97
N SER A 102 -40.14 -29.75 -20.61
CA SER A 102 -39.46 -30.35 -21.79
C SER A 102 -38.38 -29.41 -22.38
N TRP A 103 -37.67 -29.83 -23.44
CA TRP A 103 -36.30 -29.41 -23.80
C TRP A 103 -36.18 -28.27 -24.87
N PRO A 104 -34.96 -27.70 -25.08
CA PRO A 104 -34.81 -26.28 -25.43
C PRO A 104 -34.67 -25.94 -26.92
N LEU A 105 -34.85 -24.66 -27.24
CA LEU A 105 -34.61 -24.10 -28.57
C LEU A 105 -33.18 -23.53 -28.76
N LEU A 106 -32.67 -23.85 -29.95
CA LEU A 106 -31.41 -23.52 -30.63
C LEU A 106 -30.80 -22.11 -30.43
N PRO A 107 -29.45 -21.99 -30.45
CA PRO A 107 -28.73 -20.72 -30.64
C PRO A 107 -28.54 -20.34 -32.12
N THR A 108 -28.28 -19.04 -32.34
CA THR A 108 -28.08 -18.37 -33.65
C THR A 108 -26.75 -18.73 -34.36
N PRO A 109 -26.65 -18.53 -35.70
CA PRO A 109 -25.64 -19.19 -36.52
C PRO A 109 -24.24 -18.53 -36.54
N ARG A 110 -23.22 -19.35 -36.87
CA ARG A 110 -21.84 -18.93 -37.17
C ARG A 110 -21.69 -18.50 -38.65
N PRO A 111 -20.70 -17.65 -38.99
CA PRO A 111 -20.33 -17.38 -40.38
C PRO A 111 -19.65 -18.60 -41.04
N ALA A 112 -19.74 -18.69 -42.37
CA ALA A 112 -19.36 -19.87 -43.14
C ALA A 112 -17.84 -20.02 -43.36
N GLU A 113 -17.36 -21.26 -43.33
CA GLU A 113 -16.00 -21.65 -43.70
C GLU A 113 -15.86 -21.78 -45.23
N ALA A 114 -14.74 -21.28 -45.78
CA ALA A 114 -14.35 -21.56 -47.15
C ALA A 114 -13.54 -22.87 -47.21
N LEU A 115 -13.93 -23.80 -48.08
CA LEU A 115 -13.27 -25.10 -48.21
C LEU A 115 -11.85 -24.99 -48.81
N VAL A 116 -10.90 -25.70 -48.18
CA VAL A 116 -9.63 -26.09 -48.80
C VAL A 116 -9.53 -27.63 -48.75
N PRO A 117 -9.44 -28.33 -49.90
CA PRO A 117 -9.34 -29.79 -49.92
C PRO A 117 -7.88 -30.25 -49.80
N GLY A 118 -7.59 -31.14 -48.85
CA GLY A 118 -6.24 -31.73 -48.72
C GLY A 118 -5.93 -32.27 -47.32
N ALA A 119 -6.58 -33.36 -46.92
CA ALA A 119 -6.34 -33.99 -45.62
C ALA A 119 -5.00 -34.75 -45.59
N GLY A 120 -3.91 -34.03 -45.30
CA GLY A 120 -2.69 -34.64 -44.76
C GLY A 120 -2.92 -35.02 -43.29
N VAL A 121 -2.57 -36.26 -42.92
CA VAL A 121 -2.71 -36.75 -41.53
C VAL A 121 -1.82 -35.92 -40.61
N GLY A 122 -2.43 -35.02 -39.83
CA GLY A 122 -1.71 -34.13 -38.93
C GLY A 122 -1.06 -34.89 -37.77
N ALA A 123 0.23 -34.63 -37.55
CA ALA A 123 0.94 -35.11 -36.37
C ALA A 123 0.26 -34.62 -35.08
N PRO A 124 0.29 -35.39 -33.98
CA PRO A 124 -0.30 -34.96 -32.72
C PRO A 124 0.36 -33.67 -32.22
N ARG A 125 -0.45 -32.63 -31.99
CA ARG A 125 0.03 -31.35 -31.47
C ARG A 125 0.62 -31.53 -30.07
N MET A 126 1.76 -30.90 -29.82
CA MET A 126 2.46 -31.01 -28.55
C MET A 126 1.75 -30.18 -27.47
N ARG A 127 1.30 -30.82 -26.40
CA ARG A 127 0.73 -30.12 -25.23
C ARG A 127 1.85 -29.78 -24.25
N TYR A 128 1.93 -28.52 -23.86
CA TYR A 128 2.94 -28.03 -22.91
C TYR A 128 2.47 -28.13 -21.45
N PHE A 129 1.16 -28.10 -21.22
CA PHE A 129 0.56 -28.10 -19.90
C PHE A 129 -0.46 -29.22 -19.74
N GLN A 130 -0.73 -29.62 -18.49
CA GLN A 130 -1.76 -30.60 -18.18
C GLN A 130 -3.16 -29.95 -18.23
N PRO A 131 -4.21 -30.72 -18.60
CA PRO A 131 -5.58 -30.25 -18.47
C PRO A 131 -5.91 -29.93 -17.01
N HIS A 132 -6.71 -28.89 -16.79
CA HIS A 132 -7.18 -28.57 -15.44
C HIS A 132 -8.19 -29.60 -14.96
N TRP A 133 -8.12 -29.96 -13.68
CA TRP A 133 -9.09 -30.88 -13.08
C TRP A 133 -10.48 -30.22 -13.02
N PRO A 134 -11.57 -30.98 -13.30
CA PRO A 134 -12.93 -30.47 -13.17
C PRO A 134 -13.25 -30.20 -11.70
N GLU A 135 -14.01 -29.14 -11.45
CA GLU A 135 -14.32 -28.59 -10.11
C GLU A 135 -14.82 -29.66 -9.12
N ARG A 136 -15.75 -30.52 -9.53
CA ARG A 136 -16.26 -31.63 -8.69
C ARG A 136 -15.17 -32.60 -8.22
N ALA A 137 -14.19 -32.90 -9.07
CA ALA A 137 -13.08 -33.78 -8.71
C ALA A 137 -12.08 -33.08 -7.76
N VAL A 138 -11.90 -31.76 -7.92
CA VAL A 138 -11.13 -30.93 -6.98
C VAL A 138 -11.82 -30.89 -5.62
N GLU A 139 -13.12 -30.58 -5.56
CA GLU A 139 -13.89 -30.56 -4.31
C GLU A 139 -13.83 -31.91 -3.58
N GLU A 140 -14.02 -33.02 -4.29
CA GLU A 140 -13.97 -34.35 -3.70
C GLU A 140 -12.58 -34.68 -3.17
N ALA A 141 -11.52 -34.35 -3.93
CA ALA A 141 -10.14 -34.58 -3.51
C ALA A 141 -9.72 -33.67 -2.33
N VAL A 142 -10.28 -32.46 -2.22
CA VAL A 142 -10.12 -31.56 -1.07
C VAL A 142 -10.84 -32.13 0.15
N LYS A 143 -12.10 -32.58 0.02
CA LYS A 143 -12.86 -33.23 1.11
C LYS A 143 -12.15 -34.50 1.63
N ARG A 144 -11.49 -35.25 0.74
CA ARG A 144 -10.65 -36.43 1.06
C ARG A 144 -9.23 -36.08 1.55
N GLY A 145 -8.82 -34.80 1.56
CA GLY A 145 -7.49 -34.38 2.02
C GLY A 145 -6.31 -34.81 1.13
N HIS A 146 -6.55 -35.04 -0.17
CA HIS A 146 -5.50 -35.34 -1.16
C HIS A 146 -5.04 -34.09 -1.93
N VAL A 147 -5.90 -33.08 -2.01
CA VAL A 147 -5.67 -31.81 -2.71
C VAL A 147 -5.93 -30.68 -1.74
N PHE A 148 -5.18 -29.60 -1.89
CA PHE A 148 -5.25 -28.44 -1.01
C PHE A 148 -5.49 -27.18 -1.84
N VAL A 149 -6.23 -26.23 -1.25
CA VAL A 149 -6.49 -24.93 -1.87
C VAL A 149 -5.60 -23.89 -1.22
N GLY A 150 -5.01 -23.01 -2.03
CA GLY A 150 -4.16 -21.94 -1.54
C GLY A 150 -4.00 -20.81 -2.53
N LYS A 151 -3.42 -19.71 -2.06
CA LYS A 151 -3.18 -18.50 -2.87
C LYS A 151 -1.82 -18.59 -3.56
N PHE A 152 -1.82 -18.51 -4.87
CA PHE A 152 -0.63 -18.59 -5.72
C PHE A 152 0.13 -17.25 -5.72
N ARG A 153 1.45 -17.29 -5.52
CA ARG A 153 2.34 -16.12 -5.47
C ARG A 153 3.62 -16.37 -6.25
N VAL A 154 4.03 -15.42 -7.09
CA VAL A 154 5.21 -15.53 -7.96
C VAL A 154 6.37 -14.70 -7.41
N ASN A 155 7.58 -15.26 -7.41
CA ASN A 155 8.79 -14.52 -7.05
C ASN A 155 9.26 -13.59 -8.19
N ALA A 156 9.26 -12.29 -7.92
CA ALA A 156 9.64 -11.27 -8.90
C ALA A 156 11.15 -11.23 -9.21
N HIS A 157 12.03 -11.69 -8.30
CA HIS A 157 13.48 -11.50 -8.44
C HIS A 157 14.14 -12.46 -9.44
N ASN A 158 13.49 -13.57 -9.78
CA ASN A 158 14.10 -14.64 -10.58
C ASN A 158 14.31 -14.29 -12.06
N ARG A 159 13.72 -13.20 -12.58
CA ARG A 159 13.85 -12.82 -14.00
C ARG A 159 15.29 -12.42 -14.36
N ASN A 160 16.02 -11.79 -13.43
CA ASN A 160 17.41 -11.37 -13.62
C ASN A 160 18.41 -12.46 -13.19
N GLU A 161 18.05 -13.31 -12.21
CA GLU A 161 18.85 -14.48 -11.86
C GLU A 161 18.80 -15.55 -12.96
N ALA A 162 17.73 -15.64 -13.75
CA ALA A 162 17.64 -16.54 -14.91
C ALA A 162 18.55 -16.16 -16.09
N SER A 163 19.11 -14.94 -16.12
CA SER A 163 20.12 -14.53 -17.12
C SER A 163 21.56 -14.88 -16.76
N THR A 164 21.87 -15.11 -15.47
CA THR A 164 23.23 -15.46 -14.99
C THR A 164 23.30 -16.83 -14.32
N ALA A 165 22.17 -17.46 -14.01
CA ALA A 165 22.13 -18.88 -13.74
C ALA A 165 22.39 -19.63 -15.06
N THR A 166 23.36 -20.55 -15.05
CA THR A 166 23.41 -21.64 -16.03
C THR A 166 22.00 -22.22 -16.13
N PRO A 167 21.39 -22.32 -17.33
CA PRO A 167 20.05 -22.88 -17.44
C PRO A 167 20.09 -24.25 -16.78
N MET A 168 19.23 -24.47 -15.78
CA MET A 168 19.05 -25.82 -15.27
C MET A 168 18.35 -26.57 -16.40
N VAL A 169 19.16 -27.20 -17.26
CA VAL A 169 18.69 -28.03 -18.36
C VAL A 169 18.01 -29.21 -17.72
N CYS A 170 16.70 -29.07 -17.49
CA CYS A 170 15.82 -30.20 -17.28
C CYS A 170 15.83 -31.01 -18.56
N PHE A 171 16.79 -31.93 -18.66
CA PHE A 171 16.75 -33.08 -19.57
C PHE A 171 15.52 -33.94 -19.23
N THR A 172 14.34 -33.42 -19.57
CA THR A 172 13.22 -34.29 -19.94
C THR A 172 13.56 -34.79 -21.32
N ASN A 173 13.76 -36.11 -21.44
CA ASN A 173 14.02 -36.77 -22.72
C ASN A 173 12.74 -36.68 -23.59
N ILE A 174 12.56 -35.55 -24.26
CA ILE A 174 11.68 -35.45 -25.42
C ILE A 174 12.42 -36.15 -26.55
N VAL A 175 12.02 -37.38 -26.85
CA VAL A 175 12.60 -38.17 -27.93
C VAL A 175 12.23 -37.55 -29.27
N LEU A 176 13.13 -36.72 -29.80
CA LEU A 176 13.07 -36.21 -31.17
C LEU A 176 13.71 -37.23 -32.12
N PHE A 177 12.92 -37.76 -33.06
CA PHE A 177 13.40 -38.53 -34.21
C PHE A 177 12.89 -37.87 -35.51
N PRO A 178 13.72 -37.71 -36.55
CA PRO A 178 15.12 -37.35 -36.51
C PRO A 178 15.36 -36.04 -37.29
N CYS A 179 15.47 -34.92 -36.59
CA CYS A 179 16.06 -33.67 -37.08
C CYS A 179 16.78 -33.00 -35.90
N ASN A 180 18.10 -32.84 -36.00
CA ASN A 180 18.95 -32.36 -34.92
C ASN A 180 18.83 -30.84 -34.69
N CYS A 181 17.68 -30.40 -34.19
CA CYS A 181 17.47 -29.04 -33.72
C CYS A 181 17.11 -29.05 -32.24
N VAL A 182 18.12 -28.92 -31.37
CA VAL A 182 17.90 -28.68 -29.93
C VAL A 182 17.47 -27.22 -29.77
N VAL A 183 16.15 -26.99 -29.73
CA VAL A 183 15.60 -25.66 -29.48
C VAL A 183 15.72 -25.32 -28.00
N THR A 184 16.76 -24.55 -27.65
CA THR A 184 16.94 -24.02 -26.29
C THR A 184 15.93 -22.90 -26.02
N LEU A 185 14.68 -23.28 -25.76
CA LEU A 185 13.64 -22.37 -25.27
C LEU A 185 13.97 -21.96 -23.83
N ILE A 186 14.48 -20.74 -23.66
CA ILE A 186 14.71 -20.12 -22.35
C ILE A 186 13.34 -19.77 -21.74
N PHE A 187 12.73 -20.75 -21.09
CA PHE A 187 11.67 -20.51 -20.14
C PHE A 187 12.31 -19.86 -18.91
N VAL A 188 11.96 -18.62 -18.60
CA VAL A 188 12.32 -18.03 -17.31
C VAL A 188 11.55 -18.83 -16.26
N ILE A 189 12.25 -19.72 -15.55
CA ILE A 189 11.66 -20.53 -14.48
C ILE A 189 11.41 -19.61 -13.28
N LEU A 190 10.28 -18.92 -13.32
CA LEU A 190 9.73 -18.22 -12.17
C LEU A 190 9.48 -19.26 -11.07
N GLN A 191 10.13 -19.08 -9.92
CA GLN A 191 9.75 -19.82 -8.72
C GLN A 191 8.45 -19.19 -8.21
N ALA A 192 7.45 -20.02 -7.98
CA ALA A 192 6.20 -19.62 -7.37
C ALA A 192 5.99 -20.38 -6.05
N TYR A 193 5.06 -19.88 -5.27
CA TYR A 193 4.75 -20.33 -3.93
C TYR A 193 3.24 -20.44 -3.79
N CYS A 194 2.77 -21.47 -3.09
CA CYS A 194 1.38 -21.59 -2.69
C CYS A 194 1.30 -21.56 -1.16
N THR A 195 0.62 -20.54 -0.63
CA THR A 195 0.29 -20.46 0.79
C THR A 195 -1.02 -21.21 1.03
N ILE A 196 -1.02 -22.21 1.92
CA ILE A 196 -2.21 -22.97 2.34
C ILE A 196 -2.44 -22.70 3.83
N ASP A 197 -3.69 -22.44 4.20
CA ASP A 197 -4.07 -22.20 5.58
C ASP A 197 -3.85 -23.45 6.46
N GLY A 198 -3.21 -23.25 7.60
CA GLY A 198 -2.82 -24.32 8.52
C GLY A 198 -1.47 -24.99 8.23
N ILE A 199 -0.78 -24.65 7.13
CA ILE A 199 0.59 -25.12 6.84
C ILE A 199 1.60 -24.00 7.15
N PRO A 200 2.64 -24.24 7.98
CA PRO A 200 3.55 -23.19 8.46
C PRO A 200 4.61 -22.72 7.44
N VAL A 201 4.66 -23.32 6.24
CA VAL A 201 5.68 -23.05 5.21
C VAL A 201 5.03 -23.07 3.83
N ASP A 202 5.30 -22.02 3.04
CA ASP A 202 4.86 -21.95 1.64
C ASP A 202 5.44 -23.09 0.79
N ILE A 203 4.58 -23.72 -0.02
CA ILE A 203 4.96 -24.82 -0.93
C ILE A 203 5.55 -24.23 -2.20
N LEU A 204 6.72 -24.71 -2.59
CA LEU A 204 7.43 -24.29 -3.80
C LEU A 204 6.83 -24.96 -5.05
N ILE A 205 6.46 -24.16 -6.04
CA ILE A 205 6.01 -24.58 -7.37
C ILE A 205 7.06 -24.11 -8.40
N THR A 206 7.53 -25.00 -9.28
CA THR A 206 8.62 -24.71 -10.22
C THR A 206 8.29 -25.09 -11.67
N GLY A 207 8.62 -24.19 -12.59
CA GLY A 207 8.50 -24.44 -14.04
C GLY A 207 7.06 -24.75 -14.45
N LEU A 208 6.88 -25.77 -15.32
CA LEU A 208 5.56 -26.13 -15.86
C LEU A 208 4.56 -26.63 -14.80
N ALA A 209 5.01 -26.95 -13.57
CA ALA A 209 4.14 -27.28 -12.44
C ALA A 209 3.18 -26.14 -12.03
N GLN A 210 3.46 -24.90 -12.46
CA GLN A 210 2.56 -23.75 -12.32
C GLN A 210 1.24 -23.90 -13.09
N ASN A 211 1.20 -24.73 -14.13
CA ASN A 211 -0.01 -25.11 -14.87
C ASN A 211 -0.99 -23.95 -15.18
N ARG A 212 -0.50 -22.89 -15.83
CA ARG A 212 -1.26 -21.70 -16.27
C ARG A 212 -1.88 -20.82 -15.16
N ALA A 213 -1.54 -21.06 -13.90
CA ALA A 213 -1.83 -20.14 -12.81
C ALA A 213 -0.99 -18.85 -12.94
N VAL A 214 -1.48 -17.73 -12.39
CA VAL A 214 -0.76 -16.45 -12.30
C VAL A 214 -0.85 -15.87 -10.89
N GLU A 215 -0.03 -14.86 -10.64
CA GLU A 215 0.03 -14.12 -9.37
C GLU A 215 -1.36 -13.74 -8.83
N GLY A 216 -1.68 -14.24 -7.64
CA GLY A 216 -2.92 -13.95 -6.92
C GLY A 216 -4.11 -14.85 -7.24
N ASP A 217 -3.97 -15.87 -8.11
CA ASP A 217 -5.01 -16.90 -8.30
C ASP A 217 -5.18 -17.75 -7.04
N HIS A 218 -6.38 -18.31 -6.82
CA HIS A 218 -6.56 -19.43 -5.89
C HIS A 218 -6.51 -20.74 -6.66
N VAL A 219 -5.63 -21.64 -6.23
CA VAL A 219 -5.25 -22.86 -6.96
C VAL A 219 -5.49 -24.10 -6.12
N ALA A 220 -5.93 -25.16 -6.78
CA ALA A 220 -5.87 -26.52 -6.26
C ALA A 220 -4.47 -27.07 -6.51
N ILE A 221 -3.78 -27.50 -5.47
CA ILE A 221 -2.45 -28.11 -5.58
C ILE A 221 -2.38 -29.48 -4.91
N THR A 222 -1.46 -30.31 -5.43
CA THR A 222 -1.01 -31.54 -4.76
C THR A 222 0.46 -31.41 -4.37
N LEU A 223 0.84 -32.08 -3.28
CA LEU A 223 2.22 -32.14 -2.80
C LEU A 223 3.00 -33.25 -3.50
N ASP A 224 4.25 -32.97 -3.87
CA ASP A 224 5.16 -34.03 -4.27
C ASP A 224 5.60 -34.87 -3.05
N PRO A 225 5.95 -36.14 -3.25
CA PRO A 225 6.61 -36.96 -2.22
C PRO A 225 7.90 -36.31 -1.70
N VAL A 226 8.20 -36.50 -0.40
CA VAL A 226 9.33 -35.86 0.32
C VAL A 226 10.69 -36.01 -0.36
N VAL A 227 10.90 -37.09 -1.13
CA VAL A 227 12.13 -37.31 -1.91
C VAL A 227 12.39 -36.21 -2.95
N HIS A 228 11.34 -35.60 -3.52
CA HIS A 228 11.40 -34.51 -4.50
C HIS A 228 11.47 -33.11 -3.86
N TRP A 229 11.26 -33.00 -2.54
CA TRP A 229 11.31 -31.70 -1.85
C TRP A 229 12.69 -31.08 -1.97
N THR A 230 12.72 -29.79 -2.28
CA THR A 230 13.96 -29.07 -2.57
C THR A 230 14.79 -28.88 -1.30
N ARG A 231 16.05 -29.36 -1.28
CA ARG A 231 16.96 -29.13 -0.17
C ARG A 231 17.23 -27.62 -0.03
N MET A 232 16.99 -27.07 1.17
CA MET A 232 17.24 -25.66 1.40
C MET A 232 18.74 -25.39 1.48
N LYS A 233 19.22 -24.37 0.74
CA LYS A 233 20.54 -23.79 0.97
C LYS A 233 20.40 -22.81 2.13
N GLY A 234 21.12 -23.06 3.21
CA GLY A 234 21.29 -22.15 4.34
C GLY A 234 22.75 -22.17 4.81
N PRO A 235 23.22 -21.14 5.53
CA PRO A 235 24.52 -21.20 6.15
C PRO A 235 24.54 -22.33 7.18
N ASN A 236 25.63 -23.09 7.21
CA ASN A 236 25.88 -24.01 8.32
C ASN A 236 26.14 -23.17 9.57
N VAL A 237 25.12 -22.98 10.41
CA VAL A 237 25.32 -22.62 11.81
C VAL A 237 25.85 -23.86 12.52
N ALA A 238 27.13 -24.15 12.29
CA ALA A 238 27.89 -25.10 13.08
C ALA A 238 28.23 -24.41 14.42
N CYS A 239 27.32 -24.53 15.39
CA CYS A 239 27.66 -24.29 16.78
C CYS A 239 28.59 -25.42 17.26
N SER A 240 29.88 -25.32 16.93
CA SER A 240 30.94 -26.15 17.50
C SER A 240 31.38 -25.55 18.84
N PRO A 241 31.14 -26.19 19.99
CA PRO A 241 31.81 -25.81 21.22
C PRO A 241 33.27 -26.27 21.14
N ALA A 242 34.21 -25.34 21.05
CA ALA A 242 35.63 -25.66 21.03
C ALA A 242 36.16 -25.92 22.44
N ILE A 243 36.39 -27.19 22.77
CA ILE A 243 37.41 -27.63 23.74
C ILE A 243 38.17 -28.79 23.07
N GLY A 244 39.50 -28.74 23.05
CA GLY A 244 40.35 -29.69 22.31
C GLY A 244 40.40 -31.10 22.93
N GLY A 245 40.94 -32.10 22.23
CA GLY A 245 41.59 -32.02 20.92
C GLY A 245 42.00 -33.39 20.36
N ASP A 246 42.96 -33.36 19.43
CA ASP A 246 43.76 -34.46 18.90
C ASP A 246 43.09 -35.65 18.15
N SER A 247 43.30 -35.60 16.83
CA SER A 247 43.99 -36.65 16.03
C SER A 247 43.22 -37.52 15.01
N VAL A 248 43.50 -37.18 13.74
CA VAL A 248 43.84 -38.07 12.59
C VAL A 248 42.70 -38.80 11.82
N ALA A 249 42.80 -38.66 10.49
CA ALA A 249 41.93 -39.18 9.42
C ALA A 249 41.97 -40.74 9.26
N HIS A 250 40.99 -41.42 8.67
CA HIS A 250 40.72 -41.46 7.23
C HIS A 250 39.37 -42.15 6.86
N GLU A 251 38.84 -41.76 5.69
CA GLU A 251 38.38 -42.60 4.56
C GLU A 251 38.62 -44.14 4.65
N ILE A 252 37.85 -45.06 4.05
CA ILE A 252 36.89 -45.04 2.93
C ILE A 252 36.05 -46.34 2.99
N GLY A 253 34.89 -46.38 2.31
CA GLY A 253 34.54 -47.55 1.48
C GLY A 253 33.63 -48.65 2.05
N GLU A 254 32.55 -48.91 1.31
CA GLU A 254 31.75 -50.14 1.39
C GLU A 254 32.60 -51.36 1.03
N THR A 255 32.51 -52.47 1.80
CA THR A 255 32.90 -53.80 1.31
C THR A 255 32.07 -54.92 1.92
N ASN A 256 31.83 -55.96 1.10
CA ASN A 256 31.10 -57.17 1.48
C ASN A 256 31.90 -58.09 2.40
N GLY A 257 31.17 -58.87 3.20
CA GLY A 257 31.69 -59.66 4.30
C GLY A 257 32.63 -60.82 3.98
N ASN A 258 33.27 -61.31 5.06
CA ASN A 258 33.15 -62.72 5.45
C ASN A 258 33.59 -62.95 6.92
N HIS A 259 33.21 -64.11 7.45
CA HIS A 259 33.63 -64.65 8.77
C HIS A 259 35.19 -64.67 8.95
N CYS A 260 35.81 -64.80 10.14
CA CYS A 260 35.39 -65.51 11.36
C CYS A 260 36.34 -65.28 12.59
N ARG A 261 35.80 -65.41 13.83
CA ARG A 261 36.41 -66.00 15.07
C ARG A 261 37.58 -65.31 15.85
N ARG A 262 37.27 -65.06 17.16
CA ARG A 262 38.06 -65.36 18.41
C ARG A 262 39.37 -64.56 18.65
N LYS A 263 39.77 -64.12 19.87
CA LYS A 263 39.52 -64.56 21.26
C LYS A 263 40.23 -63.60 22.27
N GLY A 264 39.82 -63.58 23.55
CA GLY A 264 40.64 -63.16 24.73
C GLY A 264 40.56 -61.66 25.08
N GLN A 265 40.19 -61.25 26.31
CA GLN A 265 40.91 -61.33 27.62
C GLN A 265 42.16 -60.44 27.69
N ALA A 266 42.53 -59.73 28.78
CA ALA A 266 41.90 -59.33 30.07
C ALA A 266 42.87 -58.30 30.77
N ASP A 267 42.71 -57.72 31.96
CA ASP A 267 41.69 -57.70 33.04
C ASP A 267 41.93 -56.47 33.98
N ALA A 268 41.02 -56.20 34.94
CA ALA A 268 41.18 -55.35 36.15
C ALA A 268 41.48 -53.82 35.99
N GLY A 269 41.12 -52.93 36.93
CA GLY A 269 40.31 -53.06 38.16
C GLY A 269 40.54 -51.91 39.17
N CYS A 270 39.59 -51.72 40.11
CA CYS A 270 39.69 -50.94 41.38
C CYS A 270 39.69 -49.38 41.34
N ARG A 271 39.17 -48.62 42.34
CA ARG A 271 38.17 -48.83 43.45
C ARG A 271 37.93 -47.51 44.23
N PHE A 272 36.69 -47.25 44.69
CA PHE A 272 36.26 -46.35 45.83
C PHE A 272 36.68 -44.85 45.80
N GLU A 273 36.11 -43.89 46.58
CA GLU A 273 35.30 -43.94 47.82
C GLU A 273 34.29 -42.74 47.98
N ASN A 274 33.46 -42.74 49.03
CA ASN A 274 32.32 -41.82 49.30
C ASN A 274 32.64 -40.65 50.25
N CYS A 275 31.81 -39.58 50.29
CA CYS A 275 30.97 -39.23 51.47
C CYS A 275 30.12 -37.93 51.39
N SER A 276 29.00 -38.01 52.12
CA SER A 276 27.89 -37.09 52.50
C SER A 276 28.31 -35.73 53.14
N ASN A 277 27.45 -34.74 53.49
CA ASN A 277 26.05 -34.72 53.99
C ASN A 277 25.46 -33.26 54.07
N GLY A 278 24.14 -33.07 54.26
CA GLY A 278 23.56 -31.85 54.93
C GLY A 278 22.21 -31.26 54.43
N VAL A 279 21.24 -31.02 55.34
CA VAL A 279 19.88 -30.44 55.10
C VAL A 279 19.44 -29.56 56.30
N PRO A 280 18.59 -28.52 56.12
CA PRO A 280 17.35 -28.36 56.93
C PRO A 280 16.12 -27.80 56.14
N VAL A 281 14.98 -27.57 56.83
CA VAL A 281 13.59 -27.53 56.28
C VAL A 281 12.70 -26.37 56.87
N MET A 282 11.56 -26.05 56.22
CA MET A 282 10.41 -25.16 56.57
C MET A 282 10.51 -23.67 56.10
N ASP A 283 9.44 -22.92 55.78
CA ASP A 283 7.97 -23.16 55.91
C ASP A 283 7.12 -22.51 54.76
N ARG A 284 5.79 -22.67 54.80
CA ARG A 284 4.75 -22.38 53.78
C ARG A 284 4.28 -20.91 53.66
N THR A 285 3.81 -20.53 52.46
CA THR A 285 2.38 -20.15 52.22
C THR A 285 2.04 -20.09 50.72
N HIS A 286 0.77 -20.36 50.36
CA HIS A 286 0.29 -20.45 48.97
C HIS A 286 -0.48 -19.20 48.53
N LEU A 287 -0.34 -18.83 47.26
CA LEU A 287 -1.45 -18.28 46.46
C LEU A 287 -1.26 -18.68 44.99
N HIS A 288 -2.26 -19.34 44.43
CA HIS A 288 -2.23 -19.85 43.05
C HIS A 288 -2.74 -18.81 42.05
N HIS A 289 -2.03 -18.63 40.93
CA HIS A 289 -2.69 -18.47 39.64
C HIS A 289 -1.99 -19.34 38.59
N LYS A 290 -2.78 -20.11 37.84
CA LYS A 290 -2.29 -21.07 36.85
C LYS A 290 -2.17 -20.39 35.48
N ASN A 291 -0.96 -20.29 34.96
CA ASN A 291 -0.73 -20.26 33.51
C ASN A 291 -0.14 -21.62 33.10
N SER A 292 -0.90 -22.41 32.37
CA SER A 292 -0.45 -23.70 31.83
C SER A 292 -0.89 -23.84 30.37
N GLY A 293 0.07 -23.66 29.47
CA GLY A 293 -0.13 -23.81 28.03
C GLY A 293 1.21 -23.98 27.32
N PHE A 294 1.50 -25.20 26.87
CA PHE A 294 2.59 -25.57 25.96
C PHE A 294 4.04 -25.26 26.37
N SER A 295 4.65 -26.24 27.06
CA SER A 295 6.06 -26.60 26.91
C SER A 295 6.27 -28.06 27.32
N GLN A 296 6.05 -28.99 26.39
CA GLN A 296 6.42 -30.40 26.59
C GLN A 296 7.52 -30.78 25.59
N ALA A 297 8.76 -30.73 26.06
CA ALA A 297 9.92 -31.19 25.31
C ALA A 297 9.92 -32.72 25.22
N VAL A 298 9.88 -33.26 24.00
CA VAL A 298 10.02 -34.69 23.75
C VAL A 298 11.51 -35.02 23.64
N LYS A 299 12.02 -35.80 24.61
CA LYS A 299 13.32 -36.47 24.48
C LYS A 299 13.21 -37.57 23.43
N CYS A 300 14.18 -37.64 22.52
CA CYS A 300 14.28 -38.73 21.55
C CYS A 300 15.25 -39.80 22.07
N GLU A 301 14.80 -41.05 22.12
CA GLU A 301 15.68 -42.24 22.16
C GLU A 301 15.40 -43.10 20.91
N ASN A 302 16.36 -43.98 20.59
CA ASN A 302 16.51 -44.57 19.27
C ASN A 302 15.43 -45.61 18.89
N GLY A 303 15.09 -45.65 17.59
CA GLY A 303 14.72 -46.89 16.89
C GLY A 303 13.29 -46.98 16.34
N ASN A 304 13.20 -47.04 15.01
CA ASN A 304 12.11 -47.61 14.18
C ASN A 304 10.69 -47.66 14.79
N ALA A 305 9.90 -46.62 14.54
CA ALA A 305 8.45 -46.65 14.79
C ALA A 305 7.70 -47.40 13.67
N THR A 306 7.44 -48.69 13.87
CA THR A 306 6.31 -49.38 13.22
C THR A 306 5.02 -48.90 13.90
N VAL A 307 4.07 -48.38 13.15
CA VAL A 307 2.80 -47.89 13.70
C VAL A 307 1.95 -49.08 14.20
N PRO A 308 1.47 -49.08 15.46
CA PRO A 308 0.49 -50.07 15.90
C PRO A 308 -0.92 -49.68 15.44
N GLU A 309 -1.62 -50.61 14.78
CA GLU A 309 -3.06 -50.50 14.59
C GLU A 309 -3.78 -50.82 15.91
N SER A 310 -4.22 -49.79 16.64
CA SER A 310 -5.11 -49.95 17.80
C SER A 310 -6.57 -49.72 17.39
N ASN A 311 -7.33 -50.81 17.29
CA ASN A 311 -8.78 -50.77 17.14
C ASN A 311 -9.45 -50.32 18.45
N GLU A 312 -9.72 -49.02 18.60
CA GLU A 312 -10.71 -48.53 19.57
C GLU A 312 -11.81 -47.75 18.84
N ARG A 313 -13.03 -48.26 18.95
CA ARG A 313 -14.25 -47.60 18.48
C ARG A 313 -14.79 -46.77 19.63
N ASP A 314 -14.53 -45.46 19.60
CA ASP A 314 -15.26 -44.51 20.43
C ASP A 314 -15.87 -43.37 19.60
N LEU A 315 -17.11 -43.02 19.95
CA LEU A 315 -18.00 -42.19 19.15
C LEU A 315 -17.95 -40.73 19.62
N SER A 316 -17.21 -39.86 18.92
CA SER A 316 -17.55 -38.41 18.77
C SER A 316 -16.54 -37.54 17.99
N ASP A 317 -15.33 -38.01 17.63
CA ASP A 317 -14.31 -37.12 17.03
C ASP A 317 -14.37 -37.02 15.49
N VAL A 318 -15.41 -36.35 14.96
CA VAL A 318 -15.55 -36.06 13.52
C VAL A 318 -14.65 -34.90 13.08
N LYS A 319 -13.33 -35.05 13.27
CA LYS A 319 -12.35 -34.23 12.54
C LYS A 319 -12.40 -34.62 11.07
N SER A 320 -12.62 -33.62 10.20
CA SER A 320 -12.58 -33.78 8.73
C SER A 320 -11.30 -34.48 8.27
N GLU A 321 -11.38 -35.34 7.25
CA GLU A 321 -10.20 -36.02 6.69
C GLU A 321 -9.15 -35.01 6.20
N ALA A 322 -9.59 -33.85 5.70
CA ALA A 322 -8.71 -32.74 5.33
C ALA A 322 -7.92 -32.18 6.54
N ALA A 323 -8.53 -32.08 7.72
CA ALA A 323 -7.84 -31.63 8.94
C ALA A 323 -6.77 -32.64 9.39
N ARG A 324 -7.07 -33.94 9.29
CA ARG A 324 -6.07 -35.00 9.55
C ARG A 324 -4.96 -34.99 8.49
N ALA A 325 -5.27 -34.69 7.23
CA ALA A 325 -4.28 -34.52 6.17
C ALA A 325 -3.32 -33.34 6.43
N LEU A 326 -3.83 -32.18 6.85
CA LEU A 326 -3.01 -31.04 7.24
C LEU A 326 -2.07 -31.38 8.40
N GLN A 327 -2.55 -32.07 9.44
CA GLN A 327 -1.72 -32.53 10.55
C GLN A 327 -0.61 -33.48 10.09
N ARG A 328 -0.91 -34.45 9.20
CA ARG A 328 0.10 -35.33 8.59
C ARG A 328 1.18 -34.54 7.84
N ILE A 329 0.79 -33.51 7.09
CA ILE A 329 1.73 -32.66 6.34
C ILE A 329 2.62 -31.84 7.26
N CYS A 330 2.05 -31.22 8.30
CA CYS A 330 2.83 -30.49 9.28
C CYS A 330 3.87 -31.41 9.97
N ALA A 331 3.49 -32.65 10.34
CA ALA A 331 4.43 -33.63 10.86
C ALA A 331 5.54 -34.02 9.85
N MET A 332 5.23 -34.16 8.56
CA MET A 332 6.24 -34.39 7.52
C MET A 332 7.20 -33.21 7.34
N ILE A 333 6.72 -31.97 7.48
CA ILE A 333 7.54 -30.75 7.43
C ILE A 333 8.47 -30.68 8.65
N TYR A 334 7.95 -30.88 9.86
CA TYR A 334 8.74 -30.83 11.09
C TYR A 334 9.81 -31.93 11.18
N SER A 335 9.56 -33.10 10.57
CA SER A 335 10.56 -34.18 10.48
C SER A 335 11.65 -33.95 9.41
N HIS A 336 11.48 -32.97 8.51
CA HIS A 336 12.42 -32.69 7.42
C HIS A 336 12.84 -31.20 7.33
N PRO A 337 13.37 -30.59 8.41
CA PRO A 337 13.62 -29.15 8.47
C PRO A 337 14.64 -28.63 7.44
N GLY A 338 15.47 -29.50 6.86
CA GLY A 338 16.41 -29.16 5.77
C GLY A 338 15.82 -29.18 4.35
N ARG A 339 14.53 -29.52 4.18
CA ARG A 339 13.85 -29.61 2.88
C ARG A 339 12.63 -28.67 2.84
N ARG A 340 12.37 -28.07 1.68
CA ARG A 340 11.16 -27.28 1.41
C ARG A 340 10.16 -28.11 0.61
N PRO A 341 8.89 -28.22 1.05
CA PRO A 341 7.83 -28.87 0.28
C PRO A 341 7.72 -28.33 -1.14
N THR A 342 7.53 -29.23 -2.11
CA THR A 342 7.20 -28.90 -3.50
C THR A 342 5.83 -29.43 -3.88
N GLY A 343 5.21 -28.85 -4.91
CA GLY A 343 3.91 -29.28 -5.39
C GLY A 343 3.60 -28.86 -6.82
N LYS A 344 2.41 -29.23 -7.28
CA LYS A 344 1.93 -29.02 -8.66
C LYS A 344 0.51 -28.49 -8.65
N VAL A 345 0.22 -27.51 -9.53
CA VAL A 345 -1.12 -26.95 -9.73
C VAL A 345 -1.97 -27.88 -10.59
N LEU A 346 -3.10 -28.32 -10.05
CA LEU A 346 -4.07 -29.18 -10.72
C LEU A 346 -5.17 -28.38 -11.41
N SER A 347 -5.60 -27.27 -10.82
CA SER A 347 -6.66 -26.41 -11.36
C SER A 347 -6.60 -25.00 -10.76
N VAL A 348 -7.09 -24.00 -11.50
CA VAL A 348 -7.31 -22.63 -11.01
C VAL A 348 -8.78 -22.53 -10.59
N ILE A 349 -9.04 -22.40 -9.28
CA ILE A 349 -10.39 -22.38 -8.71
C ILE A 349 -11.00 -20.99 -8.83
N LYS A 350 -10.28 -19.95 -8.36
CA LYS A 350 -10.71 -18.55 -8.45
C LYS A 350 -9.62 -17.74 -9.15
N LYS A 351 -9.94 -17.26 -10.35
CA LYS A 351 -9.08 -16.36 -11.15
C LYS A 351 -8.83 -15.07 -10.37
N SER A 352 -7.60 -14.56 -10.40
CA SER A 352 -7.23 -13.28 -9.78
C SER A 352 -7.77 -12.09 -10.58
N PRO A 353 -8.29 -11.02 -9.92
CA PRO A 353 -8.55 -9.74 -10.58
C PRO A 353 -7.31 -9.14 -11.26
N ARG A 354 -6.10 -9.53 -10.84
CA ARG A 354 -4.85 -9.12 -11.50
C ARG A 354 -4.73 -9.60 -12.95
N ARG A 355 -5.56 -10.55 -13.40
CA ARG A 355 -5.65 -10.98 -14.81
C ARG A 355 -6.24 -9.89 -15.70
N ASP A 356 -7.03 -8.96 -15.16
CA ASP A 356 -7.65 -7.86 -15.91
C ASP A 356 -6.87 -6.53 -15.81
N ALA A 357 -5.81 -6.50 -15.01
CA ALA A 357 -5.03 -5.31 -14.66
C ALA A 357 -3.55 -5.44 -15.06
N ILE A 358 -3.28 -5.86 -16.30
CA ILE A 358 -1.91 -6.01 -16.83
C ILE A 358 -1.51 -4.74 -17.58
N VAL A 359 -0.30 -4.25 -17.33
CA VAL A 359 0.35 -3.25 -18.18
C VAL A 359 1.59 -3.86 -18.80
N GLY A 360 1.94 -3.43 -20.01
CA GLY A 360 3.16 -3.84 -20.69
C GLY A 360 3.44 -3.03 -21.94
N PHE A 361 4.64 -3.23 -22.50
CA PHE A 361 5.05 -2.67 -23.78
C PHE A 361 4.73 -3.66 -24.91
N LEU A 362 4.28 -3.15 -26.05
CA LEU A 362 4.18 -3.95 -27.28
C LEU A 362 5.58 -4.16 -27.87
N ALA A 363 5.87 -5.36 -28.37
CA ALA A 363 7.19 -5.68 -28.92
C ALA A 363 7.14 -6.68 -30.08
N SER A 364 8.08 -6.53 -31.02
CA SER A 364 8.30 -7.50 -32.10
C SER A 364 8.79 -8.85 -31.56
N PHE A 365 8.55 -9.94 -32.30
CA PHE A 365 9.16 -11.24 -31.99
C PHE A 365 10.70 -11.20 -32.23
N PRO A 366 11.54 -11.62 -31.26
CA PRO A 366 13.00 -11.62 -31.44
C PRO A 366 13.47 -12.76 -32.35
N GLU A 367 14.61 -12.55 -33.02
CA GLU A 367 15.27 -13.54 -33.89
C GLU A 367 15.62 -14.83 -33.12
N LEU A 368 15.43 -15.99 -33.75
CA LEU A 368 16.16 -17.20 -33.40
C LEU A 368 17.55 -17.15 -34.06
N PRO A 369 18.65 -17.39 -33.34
CA PRO A 369 19.97 -17.48 -33.95
C PRO A 369 20.09 -18.77 -34.76
N ASP A 370 19.90 -18.66 -36.08
CA ASP A 370 20.14 -19.78 -36.99
C ASP A 370 21.65 -20.04 -37.14
N GLY A 371 22.01 -21.31 -37.30
CA GLY A 371 23.39 -21.76 -37.33
C GLY A 371 24.10 -21.38 -38.62
N ASP A 372 25.08 -20.49 -38.52
CA ASP A 372 26.15 -20.29 -39.50
C ASP A 372 25.73 -20.00 -40.97
N GLN A 373 25.63 -18.71 -41.34
CA GLN A 373 26.69 -18.10 -42.17
C GLN A 373 26.50 -16.62 -42.56
N ARG A 374 27.68 -15.97 -42.69
CA ARG A 374 28.00 -14.77 -43.50
C ARG A 374 27.44 -13.41 -43.07
N LYS A 375 28.38 -12.61 -42.55
CA LYS A 375 28.40 -11.14 -42.58
C LYS A 375 28.17 -10.62 -44.02
N ASN A 376 27.75 -9.35 -44.11
CA ASN A 376 27.48 -8.55 -45.32
C ASN A 376 26.07 -8.68 -45.93
N GLN A 377 25.05 -8.38 -45.13
CA GLN A 377 23.80 -7.69 -45.56
C GLN A 377 23.03 -7.26 -44.29
N MET A 378 23.29 -6.06 -43.77
CA MET A 378 22.66 -5.60 -42.51
C MET A 378 21.35 -4.83 -42.68
N ASP A 379 21.07 -4.23 -43.85
CA ASP A 379 19.83 -3.45 -44.04
C ASP A 379 18.65 -4.27 -44.58
N VAL A 380 18.89 -5.25 -45.46
CA VAL A 380 17.80 -6.00 -46.12
C VAL A 380 17.14 -7.03 -45.20
N LYS A 381 17.89 -7.66 -44.27
CA LYS A 381 17.35 -8.70 -43.40
C LYS A 381 16.35 -8.17 -42.37
N ARG A 382 16.55 -6.96 -41.82
CA ARG A 382 15.61 -6.31 -40.87
C ARG A 382 14.21 -6.10 -41.45
N MET A 383 14.11 -5.89 -42.77
CA MET A 383 12.84 -5.61 -43.45
C MET A 383 11.92 -6.85 -43.50
N ASN A 384 12.48 -8.05 -43.63
CA ASN A 384 11.70 -9.29 -43.76
C ASN A 384 11.06 -9.77 -42.43
N TYR A 385 11.65 -9.47 -41.27
CA TYR A 385 11.10 -9.92 -39.98
C TYR A 385 9.89 -9.08 -39.50
N ARG A 386 9.87 -7.79 -39.83
CA ARG A 386 8.70 -6.92 -39.56
C ARG A 386 7.48 -7.37 -40.37
N ALA A 387 7.68 -7.77 -41.62
CA ALA A 387 6.65 -8.44 -42.41
C ALA A 387 6.18 -9.77 -41.79
N GLN A 388 7.03 -10.47 -41.04
CA GLN A 388 6.70 -11.79 -40.47
C GLN A 388 5.67 -11.72 -39.33
N SER A 389 5.64 -10.63 -38.53
CA SER A 389 4.57 -10.41 -37.53
C SER A 389 3.22 -10.07 -38.18
N VAL A 390 3.25 -9.45 -39.38
CA VAL A 390 2.05 -9.23 -40.22
C VAL A 390 1.57 -10.55 -40.86
N VAL A 391 2.49 -11.47 -41.18
CA VAL A 391 2.17 -12.81 -41.73
C VAL A 391 1.61 -13.77 -40.67
N THR A 392 2.04 -13.68 -39.40
CA THR A 392 1.48 -14.50 -38.30
C THR A 392 0.26 -13.86 -37.62
N GLY A 393 0.05 -12.55 -37.77
CA GLY A 393 -1.07 -11.83 -37.16
C GLY A 393 -0.97 -11.68 -35.64
N LEU A 394 0.23 -11.82 -35.07
CA LEU A 394 0.50 -11.76 -33.63
C LEU A 394 1.63 -10.76 -33.31
N ILE A 395 1.60 -10.20 -32.10
CA ILE A 395 2.66 -9.36 -31.53
C ILE A 395 2.88 -9.73 -30.05
N HIS A 396 4.08 -9.50 -29.49
CA HIS A 396 4.30 -9.70 -28.06
C HIS A 396 3.78 -8.53 -27.23
N LEU A 397 3.27 -8.86 -26.04
CA LEU A 397 3.14 -7.94 -24.92
C LEU A 397 4.17 -8.34 -23.86
N LEU A 398 4.99 -7.39 -23.42
CA LEU A 398 6.00 -7.53 -22.38
C LEU A 398 5.52 -6.86 -21.09
N PRO A 399 5.01 -7.61 -20.09
CA PRO A 399 4.50 -7.00 -18.87
C PRO A 399 5.56 -6.26 -18.07
N THR A 400 5.15 -5.13 -17.48
CA THR A 400 5.91 -4.31 -16.53
C THR A 400 6.20 -5.07 -15.24
N ASP A 401 5.19 -5.73 -14.67
CA ASP A 401 5.36 -6.63 -13.51
C ASP A 401 6.03 -7.95 -13.95
N PRO A 402 7.27 -8.25 -13.51
CA PRO A 402 8.01 -9.44 -13.91
C PRO A 402 7.39 -10.77 -13.41
N LYS A 403 6.37 -10.71 -12.54
CA LYS A 403 5.58 -11.87 -12.12
C LYS A 403 4.69 -12.44 -13.21
N PHE A 404 4.39 -11.66 -14.25
CA PHE A 404 3.61 -12.12 -15.40
C PHE A 404 4.50 -12.65 -16.53
N PRO A 405 4.10 -13.75 -17.19
CA PRO A 405 4.80 -14.24 -18.38
C PRO A 405 4.65 -13.24 -19.53
N ARG A 406 5.53 -13.31 -20.53
CA ARG A 406 5.30 -12.66 -21.82
C ARG A 406 3.98 -13.16 -22.41
N MET A 407 3.23 -12.29 -23.08
CA MET A 407 1.92 -12.61 -23.64
C MET A 407 1.96 -12.38 -25.16
N VAL A 408 0.91 -12.84 -25.85
CA VAL A 408 0.71 -12.59 -27.28
C VAL A 408 -0.63 -11.88 -27.50
N VAL A 409 -0.63 -10.86 -28.34
CA VAL A 409 -1.82 -10.09 -28.74
C VAL A 409 -2.04 -10.32 -30.23
N SER A 410 -3.29 -10.47 -30.66
CA SER A 410 -3.59 -10.54 -32.09
C SER A 410 -3.59 -9.15 -32.70
N VAL A 411 -2.86 -8.97 -33.80
CA VAL A 411 -2.77 -7.69 -34.52
C VAL A 411 -4.15 -7.23 -35.03
N SER A 412 -5.06 -8.16 -35.32
CA SER A 412 -6.44 -7.85 -35.74
C SER A 412 -7.33 -7.23 -34.65
N THR A 413 -6.91 -7.23 -33.38
CA THR A 413 -7.64 -6.59 -32.28
C THR A 413 -7.08 -5.21 -31.92
N LEU A 414 -6.04 -4.74 -32.62
CA LEU A 414 -5.44 -3.42 -32.43
C LEU A 414 -6.14 -2.38 -33.34
N PRO A 415 -6.08 -1.08 -32.99
CA PRO A 415 -6.58 -0.01 -33.85
C PRO A 415 -5.88 0.04 -35.21
N ASP A 416 -6.59 0.43 -36.28
CA ASP A 416 -6.05 0.50 -37.65
C ASP A 416 -4.79 1.38 -37.76
N SER A 417 -4.70 2.46 -36.98
CA SER A 417 -3.51 3.31 -36.90
C SER A 417 -2.28 2.52 -36.42
N VAL A 418 -2.44 1.69 -35.40
CA VAL A 418 -1.38 0.83 -34.85
C VAL A 418 -1.04 -0.30 -35.82
N ILE A 419 -2.03 -0.91 -36.47
CA ILE A 419 -1.81 -1.91 -37.52
C ILE A 419 -0.99 -1.30 -38.68
N GLN A 420 -1.26 -0.06 -39.04
CA GLN A 420 -0.51 0.66 -40.07
C GLN A 420 0.93 0.97 -39.64
N SER A 421 1.14 1.50 -38.43
CA SER A 421 2.49 1.72 -37.87
C SER A 421 3.31 0.42 -37.76
N LEU A 422 2.67 -0.72 -37.47
CA LEU A 422 3.31 -2.04 -37.48
C LEU A 422 3.72 -2.50 -38.89
N ARG A 423 2.92 -2.19 -39.92
CA ARG A 423 3.27 -2.44 -41.34
C ARG A 423 4.41 -1.54 -41.82
N GLU A 424 4.43 -0.30 -41.38
CA GLU A 424 5.46 0.70 -41.72
C GLU A 424 6.77 0.47 -40.93
N GLY A 425 6.71 -0.28 -39.82
CA GLY A 425 7.87 -0.60 -38.99
C GLY A 425 8.32 0.57 -38.11
N ASP A 426 7.38 1.35 -37.57
CA ASP A 426 7.71 2.44 -36.66
C ASP A 426 8.30 1.89 -35.34
N ALA A 427 9.53 2.29 -35.02
CA ALA A 427 10.19 1.94 -33.77
C ALA A 427 9.53 2.60 -32.53
N ALA A 428 8.69 3.63 -32.72
CA ALA A 428 7.90 4.22 -31.65
C ALA A 428 6.88 3.22 -31.05
N MET A 429 6.45 2.19 -31.81
CA MET A 429 5.55 1.15 -31.29
C MET A 429 6.17 0.34 -30.15
N GLU A 430 7.49 0.13 -30.15
CA GLU A 430 8.19 -0.62 -29.10
C GLU A 430 8.33 0.21 -27.80
N LYS A 431 7.99 1.50 -27.86
CA LYS A 431 7.87 2.42 -26.72
C LYS A 431 6.41 2.66 -26.29
N GLU A 432 5.42 2.03 -26.91
CA GLU A 432 4.02 2.26 -26.58
C GLU A 432 3.59 1.38 -25.39
N LEU A 433 3.15 2.03 -24.31
CA LEU A 433 2.70 1.37 -23.10
C LEU A 433 1.19 1.14 -23.17
N VAL A 434 0.76 -0.11 -22.95
CA VAL A 434 -0.65 -0.50 -23.07
C VAL A 434 -1.17 -1.19 -21.81
N ALA A 435 -2.43 -0.91 -21.50
CA ALA A 435 -3.24 -1.63 -20.52
C ALA A 435 -3.98 -2.77 -21.24
N ALA A 436 -3.92 -3.97 -20.66
CA ALA A 436 -4.43 -5.20 -21.25
C ALA A 436 -5.01 -6.14 -20.17
N ARG A 437 -5.77 -7.13 -20.63
CA ARG A 437 -6.23 -8.27 -19.83
C ARG A 437 -5.77 -9.59 -20.43
N LEU A 438 -5.55 -10.58 -19.58
CA LEU A 438 -5.25 -11.97 -19.94
C LEU A 438 -6.56 -12.64 -20.38
N ASP A 439 -6.60 -13.10 -21.63
CA ASP A 439 -7.75 -13.72 -22.26
C ASP A 439 -7.69 -15.25 -22.05
N GLU A 440 -7.47 -16.04 -23.10
CA GLU A 440 -7.29 -17.49 -22.99
C GLU A 440 -5.81 -17.90 -22.84
N TRP A 441 -5.56 -18.93 -22.03
CA TRP A 441 -4.29 -19.66 -22.02
C TRP A 441 -4.59 -21.15 -22.22
N ASN A 442 -4.39 -21.63 -23.45
CA ASN A 442 -4.66 -23.03 -23.82
C ASN A 442 -3.48 -23.96 -23.49
N GLU A 443 -3.72 -25.29 -23.51
CA GLU A 443 -2.72 -26.32 -23.19
C GLU A 443 -1.57 -26.43 -24.22
N GLU A 444 -1.81 -25.96 -25.45
CA GLU A 444 -0.91 -26.03 -26.61
C GLU A 444 -0.03 -24.76 -26.76
N SER A 445 -0.25 -23.72 -25.94
CA SER A 445 0.44 -22.43 -26.05
C SER A 445 1.33 -22.13 -24.85
N LEU A 446 2.61 -21.85 -25.13
CA LEU A 446 3.59 -21.41 -24.15
C LEU A 446 3.26 -20.03 -23.53
N TYR A 447 2.57 -19.17 -24.26
CA TYR A 447 2.20 -17.82 -23.84
C TYR A 447 0.66 -17.68 -23.74
N PRO A 448 0.13 -16.98 -22.74
CA PRO A 448 -1.28 -16.60 -22.74
C PRO A 448 -1.58 -15.58 -23.84
N TYR A 449 -2.80 -15.62 -24.35
CA TYR A 449 -3.33 -14.52 -25.15
C TYR A 449 -3.70 -13.35 -24.24
N ALA A 450 -3.45 -12.14 -24.72
CA ALA A 450 -3.86 -10.90 -24.08
C ALA A 450 -4.68 -10.05 -25.04
N ARG A 451 -5.63 -9.30 -24.48
CA ARG A 451 -6.45 -8.32 -25.19
C ARG A 451 -6.11 -6.94 -24.68
N VAL A 452 -5.64 -6.05 -25.56
CA VAL A 452 -5.41 -4.64 -25.22
C VAL A 452 -6.77 -3.98 -24.94
N VAL A 453 -6.84 -3.24 -23.83
CA VAL A 453 -8.03 -2.53 -23.36
C VAL A 453 -7.88 -1.03 -23.61
N ARG A 454 -6.69 -0.47 -23.37
CA ARG A 454 -6.41 0.97 -23.52
C ARG A 454 -4.93 1.21 -23.87
N PHE A 455 -4.67 2.10 -24.80
CA PHE A 455 -3.33 2.66 -25.03
C PHE A 455 -3.09 3.77 -24.00
N LEU A 456 -1.97 3.70 -23.28
CA LEU A 456 -1.61 4.67 -22.23
C LEU A 456 -0.69 5.78 -22.77
N GLY A 457 -0.10 5.58 -23.95
CA GLY A 457 0.85 6.47 -24.59
C GLY A 457 2.29 5.98 -24.51
N LYS A 458 3.21 6.84 -24.94
CA LYS A 458 4.64 6.53 -25.00
C LYS A 458 5.27 6.42 -23.60
N GLY A 459 6.14 5.42 -23.45
CA GLY A 459 7.09 5.34 -22.36
C GLY A 459 8.00 6.57 -22.29
N GLY A 460 8.67 6.72 -21.15
CA GLY A 460 9.50 7.86 -20.80
C GLY A 460 8.75 8.98 -20.09
N HIS A 461 7.44 9.09 -20.28
CA HIS A 461 6.61 10.12 -19.64
C HIS A 461 6.06 9.67 -18.28
N VAL A 462 6.24 10.53 -17.26
CA VAL A 462 5.72 10.29 -15.89
C VAL A 462 4.21 10.11 -15.88
N LYS A 463 3.46 10.88 -16.67
CA LYS A 463 1.99 10.74 -16.75
C LYS A 463 1.57 9.33 -17.18
N THR A 464 2.13 8.83 -18.27
CA THR A 464 1.85 7.49 -18.82
C THR A 464 2.12 6.38 -17.80
N HIS A 465 3.23 6.46 -17.07
CA HIS A 465 3.54 5.50 -15.99
C HIS A 465 2.63 5.67 -14.77
N MET A 466 2.20 6.88 -14.43
CA MET A 466 1.23 7.09 -13.35
C MET A 466 -0.15 6.49 -13.72
N ASP A 467 -0.60 6.65 -14.96
CA ASP A 467 -1.86 6.09 -15.46
C ASP A 467 -1.80 4.56 -15.59
N ALA A 468 -0.62 4.00 -15.84
CA ALA A 468 -0.34 2.57 -15.70
C ALA A 468 -0.45 2.09 -14.25
N ILE A 469 0.21 2.76 -13.30
CA ILE A 469 0.19 2.42 -11.88
C ILE A 469 -1.25 2.43 -11.32
N LEU A 470 -2.08 3.39 -11.74
CA LEU A 470 -3.50 3.39 -11.36
C LEU A 470 -4.24 2.15 -11.92
N PHE A 471 -4.04 1.84 -13.20
CA PHE A 471 -4.68 0.68 -13.84
C PHE A 471 -4.26 -0.66 -13.22
N GLU A 472 -2.96 -0.89 -12.98
CA GLU A 472 -2.43 -2.10 -12.32
C GLU A 472 -3.01 -2.35 -10.91
N ASN A 473 -3.47 -1.28 -10.25
CA ASN A 473 -4.07 -1.30 -8.92
C ASN A 473 -5.61 -1.14 -8.96
N ALA A 474 -6.22 -1.18 -10.15
CA ALA A 474 -7.65 -0.97 -10.37
C ALA A 474 -8.19 0.32 -9.71
N ILE A 475 -7.40 1.40 -9.69
CA ILE A 475 -7.82 2.70 -9.17
C ILE A 475 -8.37 3.51 -10.34
N SER A 476 -9.67 3.82 -10.28
CA SER A 476 -10.33 4.70 -11.24
C SER A 476 -10.10 6.16 -10.86
N ASP A 477 -9.56 6.94 -11.79
CA ASP A 477 -9.53 8.41 -11.75
C ASP A 477 -10.67 9.03 -12.59
N ALA A 478 -11.66 8.23 -12.99
CA ALA A 478 -12.83 8.70 -13.72
C ALA A 478 -13.70 9.64 -12.89
N GLU A 479 -14.41 10.53 -13.60
CA GLU A 479 -15.45 11.40 -13.03
C GLU A 479 -16.55 10.58 -12.36
N PHE A 480 -17.24 11.18 -11.39
CA PHE A 480 -18.35 10.55 -10.68
C PHE A 480 -19.57 10.41 -11.61
N SER A 481 -20.29 9.30 -11.48
CA SER A 481 -21.47 9.05 -12.32
C SER A 481 -22.54 10.15 -12.17
N PRO A 482 -23.32 10.45 -13.23
CA PRO A 482 -24.46 11.36 -13.13
C PRO A 482 -25.43 10.99 -12.01
N GLU A 483 -25.63 9.69 -11.77
CA GLU A 483 -26.48 9.14 -10.71
C GLU A 483 -25.91 9.44 -9.32
N SER A 484 -24.60 9.26 -9.10
CA SER A 484 -23.93 9.63 -7.85
C SER A 484 -23.94 11.15 -7.62
N MET A 485 -23.79 11.95 -8.68
CA MET A 485 -23.85 13.41 -8.61
C MET A 485 -25.26 13.93 -8.32
N ALA A 486 -26.31 13.25 -8.80
CA ALA A 486 -27.71 13.55 -8.51
C ALA A 486 -28.11 13.26 -7.05
N CYS A 487 -27.32 12.48 -6.30
CA CYS A 487 -27.51 12.30 -4.86
C CYS A 487 -27.02 13.49 -4.00
N LEU A 488 -26.31 14.45 -4.58
CA LEU A 488 -25.81 15.62 -3.85
C LEU A 488 -26.93 16.64 -3.61
N PRO A 489 -26.96 17.34 -2.46
CA PRO A 489 -27.92 18.41 -2.21
C PRO A 489 -27.70 19.61 -3.14
N ASP A 490 -28.61 20.59 -3.15
CA ASP A 490 -28.50 21.82 -3.95
C ASP A 490 -27.29 22.70 -3.57
N SER A 491 -26.85 23.56 -4.49
CA SER A 491 -25.66 24.43 -4.29
C SER A 491 -25.87 25.50 -3.21
N CYS A 492 -27.13 25.83 -2.92
CA CYS A 492 -27.53 26.73 -1.84
C CYS A 492 -27.94 26.01 -0.55
N TRP A 493 -27.57 24.73 -0.37
CA TRP A 493 -27.94 23.95 0.82
C TRP A 493 -27.46 24.64 2.12
N LYS A 494 -28.33 24.61 3.12
CA LYS A 494 -28.08 25.10 4.48
C LYS A 494 -28.57 24.07 5.47
N ILE A 495 -27.99 24.07 6.67
CA ILE A 495 -28.41 23.18 7.75
C ILE A 495 -29.91 23.38 8.04
N PRO A 496 -30.75 22.34 7.93
CA PRO A 496 -32.18 22.46 8.21
C PRO A 496 -32.45 22.76 9.69
N GLN A 497 -33.51 23.52 9.97
CA GLN A 497 -33.93 23.87 11.33
C GLN A 497 -34.12 22.64 12.24
N LYS A 498 -34.63 21.53 11.69
CA LYS A 498 -34.78 20.26 12.40
C LYS A 498 -33.44 19.69 12.91
N GLU A 499 -32.34 19.86 12.16
CA GLU A 499 -31.01 19.42 12.59
C GLU A 499 -30.45 20.35 13.67
N LEU A 500 -30.72 21.67 13.59
CA LEU A 500 -30.37 22.65 14.64
C LEU A 500 -31.06 22.34 15.98
N GLU A 501 -32.27 21.78 15.96
CA GLU A 501 -33.04 21.41 17.15
C GLU A 501 -32.70 20.02 17.70
N ALA A 502 -32.34 19.07 16.83
CA ALA A 502 -32.07 17.68 17.22
C ALA A 502 -30.63 17.43 17.68
N ARG A 503 -29.66 18.25 17.23
CA ARG A 503 -28.23 18.05 17.50
C ARG A 503 -27.74 18.88 18.68
N LYS A 504 -26.64 18.45 19.30
CA LYS A 504 -25.95 19.26 20.31
C LYS A 504 -25.28 20.46 19.64
N ASP A 505 -25.75 21.67 19.93
CA ASP A 505 -25.13 22.91 19.47
C ASP A 505 -23.81 23.15 20.23
N LEU A 506 -22.70 23.15 19.49
CA LEU A 506 -21.34 23.39 19.98
C LEU A 506 -20.70 24.60 19.26
N ARG A 507 -21.47 25.41 18.51
CA ARG A 507 -20.94 26.56 17.74
C ARG A 507 -20.33 27.67 18.61
N LYS A 508 -20.62 27.66 19.92
CA LYS A 508 -20.04 28.56 20.92
C LYS A 508 -18.87 27.94 21.70
N VAL A 509 -18.41 26.76 21.30
CA VAL A 509 -17.20 26.12 21.84
C VAL A 509 -16.03 26.45 20.90
N LEU A 510 -14.88 26.76 21.48
CA LEU A 510 -13.66 27.06 20.72
C LEU A 510 -13.16 25.79 20.02
N THR A 511 -13.35 25.75 18.70
CA THR A 511 -13.07 24.58 17.86
C THR A 511 -12.24 24.98 16.65
N PHE A 512 -11.24 24.18 16.27
CA PHE A 512 -10.37 24.41 15.11
C PHE A 512 -9.87 23.08 14.52
N THR A 513 -9.32 23.11 13.30
CA THR A 513 -8.68 21.94 12.65
C THR A 513 -7.16 22.08 12.65
N ILE A 514 -6.42 20.96 12.64
CA ILE A 514 -4.95 20.95 12.55
C ILE A 514 -4.53 19.93 11.48
N ASP A 515 -4.07 20.45 10.35
CA ASP A 515 -3.92 19.70 9.11
C ASP A 515 -2.57 20.02 8.41
N PRO A 516 -2.23 19.34 7.32
CA PRO A 516 -1.28 19.89 6.35
C PRO A 516 -1.78 21.20 5.75
N PRO A 517 -0.88 22.09 5.30
CA PRO A 517 -1.27 23.29 4.57
C PRO A 517 -2.15 22.96 3.34
N THR A 518 -1.85 21.86 2.65
CA THR A 518 -2.49 21.41 1.40
C THR A 518 -3.82 20.66 1.56
N ALA A 519 -4.30 20.41 2.78
CA ALA A 519 -5.57 19.69 2.97
C ALA A 519 -6.79 20.51 2.52
N SER A 520 -7.69 19.88 1.75
CA SER A 520 -8.98 20.43 1.32
C SER A 520 -10.18 19.73 2.01
N ASP A 521 -10.02 18.44 2.29
CA ASP A 521 -10.93 17.56 3.01
C ASP A 521 -10.57 17.49 4.50
N LEU A 522 -11.08 18.43 5.29
CA LEU A 522 -10.85 18.52 6.74
C LEU A 522 -11.87 17.60 7.44
N ASP A 523 -11.42 16.39 7.81
CA ASP A 523 -12.23 15.35 8.46
C ASP A 523 -12.52 15.66 9.94
N ASP A 524 -11.54 16.20 10.66
CA ASP A 524 -11.55 16.33 12.11
C ASP A 524 -11.30 17.76 12.61
N ALA A 525 -11.99 18.12 13.69
CA ALA A 525 -11.80 19.35 14.44
C ALA A 525 -11.75 19.05 15.94
N ILE A 526 -10.99 19.85 16.68
CA ILE A 526 -10.68 19.63 18.09
C ILE A 526 -11.16 20.84 18.90
N SER A 527 -11.70 20.58 20.09
CA SER A 527 -11.97 21.60 21.12
C SER A 527 -11.41 21.18 22.48
N ILE A 528 -11.12 22.18 23.32
CA ILE A 528 -10.64 22.00 24.69
C ILE A 528 -11.28 23.06 25.61
N GLU A 529 -11.71 22.62 26.79
CA GLU A 529 -12.25 23.47 27.87
C GLU A 529 -11.64 23.01 29.20
N ILE A 530 -11.04 23.93 29.97
CA ILE A 530 -10.45 23.61 31.28
C ILE A 530 -11.55 23.76 32.35
N LEU A 531 -11.85 22.67 33.05
CA LEU A 531 -12.87 22.61 34.10
C LEU A 531 -12.28 22.82 35.50
N SER A 532 -13.15 22.94 36.50
CA SER A 532 -12.77 23.00 37.91
C SER A 532 -12.00 21.75 38.35
N GLY A 533 -10.94 21.92 39.15
CA GLY A 533 -10.15 20.82 39.70
C GLY A 533 -9.04 20.30 38.78
N GLY A 534 -8.80 20.95 37.64
CA GLY A 534 -7.75 20.55 36.68
C GLY A 534 -8.19 19.52 35.65
N THR A 535 -9.41 18.99 35.76
CA THR A 535 -10.04 18.19 34.71
C THR A 535 -10.16 19.01 33.42
N VAL A 536 -9.88 18.39 32.29
CA VAL A 536 -9.97 19.00 30.96
C VAL A 536 -11.06 18.29 30.16
N ARG A 537 -11.99 19.05 29.61
CA ARG A 537 -12.95 18.57 28.61
C ARG A 537 -12.34 18.69 27.23
N ILE A 538 -12.26 17.58 26.50
CA ILE A 538 -11.78 17.54 25.11
C ILE A 538 -12.90 17.04 24.21
N GLY A 539 -13.15 17.75 23.12
CA GLY A 539 -14.04 17.32 22.03
C GLY A 539 -13.24 16.97 20.78
N VAL A 540 -13.50 15.79 20.22
CA VAL A 540 -13.15 15.44 18.84
C VAL A 540 -14.43 15.44 18.01
N HIS A 541 -14.46 16.26 16.97
CA HIS A 541 -15.62 16.54 16.14
C HIS A 541 -15.31 16.08 14.71
N ILE A 542 -15.93 14.99 14.27
CA ILE A 542 -15.69 14.41 12.94
C ILE A 542 -16.79 14.84 11.97
N ALA A 543 -16.44 15.12 10.72
CA ALA A 543 -17.36 15.46 9.64
C ALA A 543 -18.48 14.39 9.48
N ASP A 544 -19.75 14.79 9.56
CA ASP A 544 -20.89 13.85 9.53
C ASP A 544 -21.28 13.45 8.09
N VAL A 545 -20.37 12.77 7.40
CA VAL A 545 -20.58 12.25 6.03
C VAL A 545 -21.78 11.29 5.97
N SER A 546 -22.06 10.56 7.05
CA SER A 546 -23.19 9.62 7.13
C SER A 546 -24.57 10.31 7.08
N TYR A 547 -24.63 11.64 7.24
CA TYR A 547 -25.83 12.43 6.98
C TYR A 547 -26.08 12.65 5.48
N PHE A 548 -25.02 12.75 4.67
CA PHE A 548 -25.11 13.07 3.24
C PHE A 548 -25.02 11.83 2.34
N VAL A 549 -24.21 10.83 2.73
CA VAL A 549 -24.07 9.56 2.01
C VAL A 549 -25.05 8.56 2.61
N HIS A 550 -26.28 8.57 2.12
CA HIS A 550 -27.33 7.65 2.54
C HIS A 550 -27.10 6.23 2.00
N PRO A 551 -27.32 5.17 2.81
CA PRO A 551 -27.18 3.78 2.36
C PRO A 551 -27.98 3.47 1.09
N GLU A 552 -27.47 2.54 0.28
CA GLU A 552 -28.17 1.99 -0.91
C GLU A 552 -28.43 3.03 -2.03
N THR A 553 -27.74 4.18 -2.00
CA THR A 553 -27.77 5.19 -3.07
C THR A 553 -26.64 4.99 -4.08
N ALA A 554 -26.75 5.62 -5.27
CA ALA A 554 -25.69 5.59 -6.27
C ALA A 554 -24.38 6.26 -5.79
N LEU A 555 -24.47 7.21 -4.86
CA LEU A 555 -23.29 7.79 -4.20
C LEU A 555 -22.66 6.84 -3.17
N ASP A 556 -23.48 6.08 -2.43
CA ASP A 556 -23.01 5.06 -1.49
C ASP A 556 -22.32 3.89 -2.20
N ALA A 557 -22.88 3.40 -3.30
CA ALA A 557 -22.29 2.34 -4.11
C ALA A 557 -20.93 2.78 -4.72
N GLU A 558 -20.82 4.01 -5.21
CA GLU A 558 -19.57 4.58 -5.72
C GLU A 558 -18.54 4.79 -4.59
N ALA A 559 -18.97 5.28 -3.42
CA ALA A 559 -18.11 5.42 -2.24
C ALA A 559 -17.62 4.06 -1.73
N GLN A 560 -18.47 3.03 -1.75
CA GLN A 560 -18.12 1.65 -1.42
C GLN A 560 -17.10 1.10 -2.42
N SER A 561 -17.31 1.29 -3.73
CA SER A 561 -16.41 0.80 -4.78
C SER A 561 -15.04 1.50 -4.75
N ARG A 562 -14.99 2.80 -4.49
CA ARG A 562 -13.72 3.53 -4.30
C ARG A 562 -13.06 3.13 -2.98
N SER A 563 -13.85 2.98 -1.91
CA SER A 563 -13.52 2.56 -0.53
C SER A 563 -12.55 3.47 0.24
N THR A 564 -11.56 4.06 -0.42
CA THR A 564 -10.61 5.02 0.16
C THR A 564 -10.19 6.03 -0.90
N SER A 565 -9.95 7.28 -0.50
CA SER A 565 -9.23 8.23 -1.35
C SER A 565 -7.78 7.77 -1.49
N VAL A 566 -7.18 7.97 -2.67
CA VAL A 566 -5.78 7.65 -2.96
C VAL A 566 -5.00 8.94 -3.17
N TYR A 567 -3.95 9.14 -2.38
CA TYR A 567 -3.10 10.33 -2.47
C TYR A 567 -1.81 9.95 -3.20
N THR A 568 -1.61 10.58 -4.35
CA THR A 568 -0.34 10.53 -5.09
C THR A 568 0.40 11.86 -4.88
N LEU A 569 1.71 11.92 -5.20
CA LEU A 569 2.50 13.14 -4.94
C LEU A 569 2.00 14.42 -5.64
N ARG A 570 1.21 14.31 -6.73
CA ARG A 570 0.65 15.46 -7.46
C ARG A 570 -0.88 15.51 -7.54
N ARG A 571 -1.59 14.40 -7.28
CA ARG A 571 -3.07 14.33 -7.34
C ARG A 571 -3.68 13.50 -6.22
N LYS A 572 -4.80 13.99 -5.69
CA LYS A 572 -5.75 13.26 -4.84
C LYS A 572 -6.82 12.64 -5.73
N ILE A 573 -7.05 11.35 -5.61
CA ILE A 573 -8.14 10.63 -6.26
C ILE A 573 -9.19 10.38 -5.18
N SER A 574 -10.24 11.20 -5.18
CA SER A 574 -11.21 11.24 -4.09
C SER A 574 -12.18 10.06 -4.11
N MET A 575 -12.52 9.57 -2.91
CA MET A 575 -13.61 8.61 -2.68
C MET A 575 -15.00 9.23 -2.90
N LEU A 576 -15.15 10.52 -2.61
CA LEU A 576 -16.40 11.29 -2.72
C LEU A 576 -16.20 12.50 -3.65
N PRO A 577 -17.26 13.04 -4.28
CA PRO A 577 -17.17 14.26 -5.08
C PRO A 577 -16.55 15.43 -4.30
N SER A 578 -15.75 16.28 -4.96
CA SER A 578 -15.12 17.46 -4.33
C SER A 578 -16.14 18.39 -3.67
N ARG A 579 -17.24 18.67 -4.39
CA ARG A 579 -18.39 19.43 -3.89
C ARG A 579 -18.95 18.91 -2.55
N LEU A 580 -18.86 17.61 -2.29
CA LEU A 580 -19.22 17.03 -0.99
C LEU A 580 -18.04 17.08 0.00
N SER A 581 -16.90 16.55 -0.43
CA SER A 581 -15.75 16.28 0.45
C SER A 581 -14.92 17.50 0.84
N GLU A 582 -14.98 18.58 0.08
CA GLU A 582 -14.14 19.78 0.22
C GLU A 582 -14.97 21.05 0.51
N GLU A 583 -16.21 21.13 0.03
CA GLU A 583 -17.07 22.32 0.20
C GLU A 583 -18.18 22.15 1.26
N LEU A 584 -19.02 21.10 1.13
CA LEU A 584 -20.24 20.93 1.93
C LEU A 584 -20.00 20.29 3.31
N VAL A 585 -19.13 19.28 3.38
CA VAL A 585 -18.98 18.45 4.60
C VAL A 585 -17.63 18.67 5.31
N SER A 586 -16.61 19.10 4.57
CA SER A 586 -15.31 19.54 5.11
C SER A 586 -15.48 20.58 6.22
N LEU A 587 -14.73 20.45 7.31
CA LEU A 587 -14.81 21.30 8.52
C LEU A 587 -14.13 22.68 8.36
N ASN A 588 -14.34 23.29 7.19
CA ASN A 588 -13.82 24.60 6.80
C ASN A 588 -14.15 25.69 7.83
N PRO A 589 -13.20 26.60 8.13
CA PRO A 589 -13.38 27.65 9.11
C PRO A 589 -14.42 28.71 8.68
N GLY A 590 -15.04 29.35 9.66
CA GLY A 590 -15.99 30.44 9.45
C GLY A 590 -17.41 30.01 9.07
N VAL A 591 -17.73 28.70 9.09
CA VAL A 591 -19.02 28.15 8.66
C VAL A 591 -19.54 27.11 9.66
N ASP A 592 -20.85 27.10 9.89
CA ASP A 592 -21.53 26.05 10.68
C ASP A 592 -21.46 24.70 9.95
N ARG A 593 -21.03 23.63 10.63
CA ARG A 593 -20.89 22.28 10.06
C ARG A 593 -21.53 21.20 10.93
N LEU A 594 -22.14 20.22 10.25
CA LEU A 594 -22.69 19.02 10.88
C LEU A 594 -21.56 18.05 11.24
N THR A 595 -21.51 17.62 12.50
CA THR A 595 -20.47 16.72 13.01
C THR A 595 -21.05 15.55 13.81
N PHE A 596 -20.27 14.49 13.86
CA PHE A 596 -20.37 13.41 14.82
C PHE A 596 -19.24 13.61 15.83
N SER A 597 -19.58 13.90 17.09
CA SER A 597 -18.57 14.20 18.11
C SER A 597 -18.50 13.16 19.21
N ILE A 598 -17.28 12.98 19.71
CA ILE A 598 -17.00 12.34 20.99
C ILE A 598 -16.36 13.39 21.90
N ILE A 599 -16.88 13.50 23.12
CA ILE A 599 -16.41 14.46 24.13
C ILE A 599 -16.07 13.67 25.39
N TRP A 600 -14.90 13.91 25.95
CA TRP A 600 -14.44 13.30 27.20
C TRP A 600 -14.14 14.38 28.23
N ASP A 601 -14.40 14.08 29.49
CA ASP A 601 -13.78 14.78 30.61
C ASP A 601 -12.59 13.92 31.09
N ILE A 602 -11.38 14.47 31.06
CA ILE A 602 -10.12 13.77 31.37
C ILE A 602 -9.48 14.41 32.61
N ASP A 603 -9.10 13.61 33.59
CA ASP A 603 -8.45 14.10 34.81
C ASP A 603 -6.95 14.46 34.58
N PRO A 604 -6.29 15.16 35.52
CA PRO A 604 -4.86 15.46 35.41
C PRO A 604 -3.92 14.23 35.30
N HIS A 605 -4.41 13.03 35.61
CA HIS A 605 -3.66 11.78 35.49
C HIS A 605 -3.87 11.09 34.13
N GLY A 606 -4.69 11.66 33.24
CA GLY A 606 -5.01 11.10 31.92
C GLY A 606 -6.15 10.08 31.93
N ASN A 607 -6.85 9.87 33.05
CA ASN A 607 -8.00 8.97 33.11
C ASN A 607 -9.25 9.65 32.55
N ILE A 608 -10.08 8.88 31.85
CA ILE A 608 -11.36 9.33 31.33
C ILE A 608 -12.41 9.26 32.45
N VAL A 609 -12.88 10.42 32.91
CA VAL A 609 -13.90 10.56 33.98
C VAL A 609 -15.31 10.49 33.42
N SER A 610 -15.55 11.04 32.23
CA SER A 610 -16.85 10.99 31.56
C SER A 610 -16.70 10.88 30.04
N ARG A 611 -17.72 10.35 29.36
CA ARG A 611 -17.79 10.29 27.89
C ARG A 611 -19.20 10.61 27.40
N TRP A 612 -19.27 11.45 26.37
CA TRP A 612 -20.46 11.74 25.59
C TRP A 612 -20.18 11.45 24.11
N ILE A 613 -21.07 10.72 23.45
CA ILE A 613 -21.02 10.42 22.01
C ILE A 613 -22.34 10.88 21.39
N GLY A 614 -22.29 11.58 20.25
CA GLY A 614 -23.50 11.99 19.55
C GLY A 614 -23.30 12.95 18.39
N ARG A 615 -24.41 13.22 17.68
CA ARG A 615 -24.45 14.22 16.61
C ARG A 615 -24.52 15.64 17.15
N SER A 616 -23.80 16.53 16.50
CA SER A 616 -23.55 17.91 16.93
C SER A 616 -23.45 18.85 15.74
N ILE A 617 -23.35 20.15 16.05
CA ILE A 617 -23.06 21.22 15.08
C ILE A 617 -21.95 22.08 15.67
N ILE A 618 -20.88 22.30 14.91
CA ILE A 618 -19.74 23.14 15.31
C ILE A 618 -19.61 24.36 14.40
N PHE A 619 -18.80 25.32 14.85
CA PHE A 619 -18.27 26.41 14.04
C PHE A 619 -16.75 26.37 14.20
N SER A 620 -16.01 26.05 13.14
CA SER A 620 -14.55 26.04 13.18
C SER A 620 -14.03 27.49 13.10
N CYS A 621 -13.24 27.92 14.08
CA CYS A 621 -12.73 29.29 14.13
C CYS A 621 -11.51 29.51 13.23
N CYS A 622 -10.70 28.48 12.97
CA CYS A 622 -9.53 28.53 12.10
C CYS A 622 -9.11 27.14 11.59
N LYS A 623 -8.40 27.12 10.46
CA LYS A 623 -7.63 25.97 9.97
C LYS A 623 -6.16 26.23 10.29
N LEU A 624 -5.51 25.31 10.99
CA LEU A 624 -4.10 25.43 11.39
C LEU A 624 -3.23 24.45 10.61
N SER A 625 -1.98 24.82 10.32
CA SER A 625 -0.98 23.86 9.81
C SER A 625 -0.18 23.23 10.96
N TYR A 626 0.32 22.01 10.78
CA TYR A 626 1.21 21.38 11.77
C TYR A 626 2.44 22.23 12.10
N ASP A 627 3.02 22.90 11.11
CA ASP A 627 4.21 23.74 11.29
C ASP A 627 3.85 25.02 12.08
N LEU A 628 2.71 25.65 11.76
CA LEU A 628 2.20 26.80 12.52
C LEU A 628 1.90 26.44 13.98
N VAL A 629 1.29 25.27 14.23
CA VAL A 629 1.05 24.81 15.60
C VAL A 629 2.37 24.55 16.33
N GLN A 630 3.37 23.97 15.66
CA GLN A 630 4.70 23.76 16.24
C GLN A 630 5.34 25.08 16.65
N ASP A 631 5.29 26.12 15.82
CA ASP A 631 5.83 27.45 16.13
C ASP A 631 5.09 28.15 17.29
N LEU A 632 3.80 27.85 17.49
CA LEU A 632 2.98 28.43 18.56
C LEU A 632 3.11 27.72 19.92
N ILE A 633 3.41 26.41 19.92
CA ILE A 633 3.70 25.64 21.15
C ILE A 633 5.18 25.72 21.54
N SER A 634 6.08 25.97 20.59
CA SER A 634 7.51 26.15 20.85
C SER A 634 7.78 27.43 21.63
N GLY A 635 8.71 27.37 22.59
CA GLY A 635 9.01 28.48 23.52
C GLY A 635 9.76 29.68 22.93
N ASP A 636 9.99 29.72 21.61
CA ASP A 636 10.74 30.79 20.96
C ASP A 636 9.85 32.02 20.69
N ALA A 637 10.08 33.09 21.46
CA ALA A 637 9.37 34.36 21.36
C ALA A 637 9.65 35.16 20.07
N SER A 638 10.57 34.74 19.21
CA SER A 638 10.82 35.34 17.90
C SER A 638 9.92 34.71 16.81
N GLN A 639 9.95 33.38 16.67
CA GLN A 639 9.13 32.61 15.74
C GLN A 639 7.64 32.76 16.05
N SER A 640 7.27 32.66 17.34
CA SER A 640 5.89 32.80 17.80
C SER A 640 5.25 34.12 17.37
N ARG A 641 5.98 35.25 17.35
CA ARG A 641 5.42 36.55 16.91
C ARG A 641 5.09 36.61 15.41
N SER A 642 5.86 35.91 14.58
CA SER A 642 5.56 35.77 13.15
C SER A 642 4.32 34.88 12.95
N ALA A 643 4.30 33.72 13.60
CA ALA A 643 3.20 32.76 13.58
C ALA A 643 1.85 33.40 13.99
N VAL A 644 1.82 34.13 15.10
CA VAL A 644 0.61 34.84 15.59
C VAL A 644 0.07 35.85 14.55
N SER A 645 0.95 36.50 13.79
CA SER A 645 0.56 37.50 12.79
C SER A 645 -0.12 36.88 11.56
N SER A 646 0.20 35.63 11.22
CA SER A 646 -0.39 34.89 10.11
C SER A 646 -1.73 34.22 10.43
N LEU A 647 -2.10 34.13 11.72
CA LEU A 647 -3.30 33.41 12.16
C LEU A 647 -4.59 34.20 11.85
N GLN A 648 -5.42 33.62 10.98
CA GLN A 648 -6.78 34.09 10.70
C GLN A 648 -7.78 33.35 11.61
N VAL A 649 -8.55 34.10 12.39
CA VAL A 649 -9.58 33.57 13.31
C VAL A 649 -10.94 34.16 12.95
N HIS A 650 -11.97 33.33 12.99
CA HIS A 650 -13.36 33.65 12.69
C HIS A 650 -14.26 33.48 13.93
N GLY A 651 -15.39 34.19 13.95
CA GLY A 651 -16.40 34.06 14.99
C GLY A 651 -16.16 34.98 16.19
N ILE A 652 -16.34 34.45 17.40
CA ILE A 652 -16.35 35.21 18.66
C ILE A 652 -15.04 35.10 19.47
N PHE A 653 -14.04 34.40 18.95
CA PHE A 653 -12.82 34.04 19.67
C PHE A 653 -11.62 34.86 19.18
N GLU A 654 -10.67 35.12 20.09
CA GLU A 654 -9.43 35.84 19.77
C GLU A 654 -8.25 34.88 19.54
N ARG A 655 -7.14 35.39 19.01
CA ARG A 655 -5.93 34.58 18.75
C ARG A 655 -5.36 33.98 20.03
N ASP A 656 -5.41 34.74 21.12
CA ASP A 656 -4.86 34.31 22.41
C ASP A 656 -5.63 33.13 23.00
N ASP A 657 -6.95 33.03 22.74
CA ASP A 657 -7.76 31.87 23.11
C ASP A 657 -7.30 30.61 22.38
N VAL A 658 -7.07 30.70 21.05
CA VAL A 658 -6.56 29.60 20.23
C VAL A 658 -5.19 29.13 20.73
N ILE A 659 -4.27 30.06 20.99
CA ILE A 659 -2.90 29.74 21.46
C ILE A 659 -2.93 29.08 22.85
N LYS A 660 -3.78 29.57 23.76
CA LYS A 660 -3.98 28.96 25.08
C LYS A 660 -4.53 27.55 24.97
N SER A 661 -5.49 27.32 24.08
CA SER A 661 -6.04 26.00 23.79
C SER A 661 -5.02 25.04 23.18
N LEU A 662 -4.19 25.49 22.23
CA LEU A 662 -3.11 24.67 21.65
C LEU A 662 -2.09 24.22 22.70
N ARG A 663 -1.72 25.10 23.64
CA ARG A 663 -0.84 24.73 24.76
C ARG A 663 -1.48 23.73 25.72
N GLY A 664 -2.77 23.90 26.02
CA GLY A 664 -3.52 22.92 26.83
C GLY A 664 -3.61 21.54 26.15
N LEU A 665 -3.87 21.51 24.84
CA LEU A 665 -3.90 20.27 24.05
C LEU A 665 -2.52 19.60 23.99
N TYR A 666 -1.45 20.37 23.86
CA TYR A 666 -0.08 19.84 23.87
C TYR A 666 0.22 19.08 25.17
N GLU A 667 0.00 19.69 26.34
CA GLU A 667 0.26 19.05 27.63
C GLU A 667 -0.59 17.77 27.83
N VAL A 668 -1.88 17.79 27.47
CA VAL A 668 -2.73 16.58 27.58
C VAL A 668 -2.28 15.50 26.60
N SER A 669 -1.97 15.85 25.35
CA SER A 669 -1.52 14.87 24.35
C SER A 669 -0.19 14.21 24.73
N LYS A 670 0.72 14.97 25.34
CA LYS A 670 1.98 14.45 25.87
C LYS A 670 1.75 13.40 26.95
N ASN A 671 0.88 13.69 27.92
CA ASN A 671 0.51 12.74 28.97
C ASN A 671 -0.16 11.47 28.39
N LEU A 672 -1.13 11.62 27.50
CA LEU A 672 -1.78 10.48 26.81
C LEU A 672 -0.79 9.61 26.05
N LYS A 673 0.19 10.21 25.36
CA LYS A 673 1.27 9.52 24.67
C LYS A 673 2.17 8.75 25.65
N GLU A 674 2.59 9.36 26.75
CA GLU A 674 3.39 8.72 27.79
C GLU A 674 2.67 7.50 28.41
N ILE A 675 1.37 7.62 28.71
CA ILE A 675 0.51 6.51 29.16
C ILE A 675 0.48 5.40 28.11
N ARG A 676 0.17 5.73 26.85
CA ARG A 676 0.07 4.75 25.76
C ARG A 676 1.37 3.95 25.52
N PHE A 677 2.53 4.58 25.64
CA PHE A 677 3.81 3.88 25.54
C PHE A 677 4.14 3.04 26.79
N LYS A 678 3.77 3.52 27.98
CA LYS A 678 3.86 2.75 29.24
C LYS A 678 2.98 1.49 29.21
N ASP A 679 1.83 1.55 28.55
CA ASP A 679 0.90 0.42 28.33
C ASP A 679 1.36 -0.51 27.19
N GLY A 680 2.54 -0.27 26.61
CA GLY A 680 3.23 -1.20 25.71
C GLY A 680 3.08 -0.91 24.22
N ALA A 681 2.67 0.30 23.81
CA ALA A 681 2.64 0.65 22.40
C ALA A 681 4.06 0.68 21.76
N LEU A 682 4.09 0.48 20.45
CA LEU A 682 5.29 0.39 19.63
C LEU A 682 5.25 1.42 18.50
N SER A 683 6.18 2.38 18.52
CA SER A 683 6.47 3.20 17.34
C SER A 683 7.54 2.51 16.49
N LEU A 684 7.21 2.34 15.21
CA LEU A 684 8.16 2.07 14.13
C LEU A 684 8.16 3.23 13.12
N ASP A 685 8.26 4.47 13.62
CA ASP A 685 8.35 5.65 12.77
C ASP A 685 9.63 5.63 11.94
N THR A 686 9.47 5.64 10.61
CA THR A 686 10.55 5.83 9.63
C THR A 686 10.32 7.18 8.95
N ALA A 687 11.38 7.98 8.76
CA ALA A 687 11.28 9.28 8.09
C ALA A 687 10.69 9.12 6.67
N LYS A 688 9.66 9.90 6.33
CA LYS A 688 9.06 9.88 4.99
C LYS A 688 9.96 10.62 4.02
N LEU A 689 10.29 10.04 2.87
CA LEU A 689 10.91 10.78 1.78
C LEU A 689 9.86 11.62 1.04
N MET A 690 10.10 12.92 0.97
CA MET A 690 9.29 13.91 0.27
C MET A 690 10.01 14.34 -1.01
N ILE A 691 9.27 14.61 -2.07
CA ILE A 691 9.82 15.07 -3.36
C ILE A 691 9.38 16.52 -3.58
N LEU A 692 10.34 17.37 -3.91
CA LEU A 692 10.16 18.75 -4.32
C LEU A 692 9.97 18.80 -5.84
N PHE A 693 9.15 19.74 -6.28
CA PHE A 693 8.84 19.97 -7.69
C PHE A 693 9.16 21.42 -8.05
N ASP A 694 9.60 21.66 -9.28
CA ASP A 694 9.76 23.00 -9.85
C ASP A 694 8.42 23.58 -10.35
N GLU A 695 8.47 24.79 -10.92
CA GLU A 695 7.28 25.52 -11.40
C GLU A 695 6.59 24.80 -12.58
N ASP A 696 7.35 24.09 -13.43
CA ASP A 696 6.82 23.24 -14.49
C ASP A 696 6.24 21.90 -13.94
N GLY A 697 6.48 21.61 -12.66
CA GLY A 697 6.03 20.43 -11.95
C GLY A 697 6.83 19.16 -12.27
N ALA A 698 8.07 19.31 -12.73
CA ALA A 698 9.05 18.22 -12.77
C ALA A 698 9.70 18.05 -11.39
N PRO A 699 10.05 16.81 -10.98
CA PRO A 699 10.63 16.57 -9.66
C PRO A 699 12.10 17.01 -9.63
N CYS A 700 12.40 17.99 -8.78
CA CYS A 700 13.68 18.70 -8.76
C CYS A 700 14.59 18.29 -7.59
N ASP A 701 14.05 17.88 -6.43
CA ASP A 701 14.86 17.32 -5.35
C ASP A 701 14.04 16.48 -4.34
N SER A 702 14.67 15.97 -3.28
CA SER A 702 13.98 15.20 -2.24
C SER A 702 14.57 15.38 -0.85
N TYR A 703 13.73 15.48 0.17
CA TYR A 703 14.11 15.63 1.58
C TYR A 703 13.38 14.63 2.48
N ARG A 704 13.88 14.43 3.71
CA ARG A 704 13.23 13.55 4.69
C ARG A 704 12.35 14.37 5.64
N TYR A 705 11.04 14.13 5.61
CA TYR A 705 10.10 14.72 6.54
C TYR A 705 10.05 13.93 7.85
N VAL A 706 10.25 14.66 8.95
CA VAL A 706 10.16 14.18 10.33
C VAL A 706 8.89 14.74 10.95
N ARG A 707 8.14 13.90 11.69
CA ARG A 707 6.93 14.33 12.39
C ARG A 707 7.29 15.21 13.59
N ASN A 708 6.60 16.32 13.75
CA ASN A 708 6.76 17.26 14.86
C ASN A 708 5.77 16.96 16.00
N ASP A 709 5.79 17.74 17.09
CA ASP A 709 4.90 17.52 18.24
C ASP A 709 3.44 17.85 17.92
N ALA A 710 3.19 18.84 17.06
CA ALA A 710 1.85 19.13 16.54
C ALA A 710 1.20 17.91 15.85
N CYS A 711 1.99 17.08 15.15
CA CYS A 711 1.51 15.82 14.57
C CYS A 711 1.09 14.77 15.61
N PHE A 712 1.61 14.84 16.85
CA PHE A 712 1.23 13.93 17.93
C PHE A 712 -0.01 14.42 18.70
N ILE A 713 -0.26 15.73 18.78
CA ILE A 713 -1.49 16.30 19.37
C ILE A 713 -2.73 15.67 18.72
N VAL A 714 -2.77 15.70 17.38
CA VAL A 714 -3.88 15.10 16.62
C VAL A 714 -3.87 13.58 16.74
N GLU A 715 -2.69 12.94 16.70
CA GLU A 715 -2.58 11.47 16.73
C GLU A 715 -3.23 10.85 17.97
N GLU A 716 -2.90 11.34 19.18
CA GLU A 716 -3.43 10.75 20.43
C GLU A 716 -4.94 10.92 20.56
N LEU A 717 -5.46 12.07 20.14
CA LEU A 717 -6.91 12.36 20.19
C LEU A 717 -7.69 11.55 19.16
N MET A 718 -7.14 11.36 17.96
CA MET A 718 -7.72 10.45 16.97
C MET A 718 -7.63 8.99 17.41
N LEU A 719 -6.57 8.55 18.09
CA LEU A 719 -6.52 7.21 18.70
C LEU A 719 -7.63 7.04 19.73
N LEU A 720 -7.79 8.00 20.65
CA LEU A 720 -8.82 7.97 21.70
C LEU A 720 -10.25 7.93 21.12
N ALA A 721 -10.51 8.70 20.06
CA ALA A 721 -11.76 8.67 19.32
C ALA A 721 -12.04 7.30 18.69
N ASN A 722 -11.05 6.74 17.99
CA ASN A 722 -11.15 5.45 17.32
C ASN A 722 -11.32 4.29 18.31
N MET A 723 -10.66 4.31 19.47
CA MET A 723 -10.84 3.31 20.53
C MET A 723 -12.22 3.41 21.18
N SER A 724 -12.69 4.64 21.49
CA SER A 724 -14.04 4.85 22.05
C SER A 724 -15.13 4.41 21.09
N ALA A 725 -14.97 4.67 19.78
CA ALA A 725 -15.88 4.18 18.75
C ALA A 725 -15.89 2.64 18.69
N ALA A 726 -14.71 2.01 18.67
CA ALA A 726 -14.54 0.55 18.62
C ALA A 726 -15.25 -0.16 19.77
N GLU A 727 -15.02 0.29 21.01
CA GLU A 727 -15.65 -0.25 22.22
C GLU A 727 -17.18 -0.21 22.15
N VAL A 728 -17.74 0.94 21.78
CA VAL A 728 -19.20 1.13 21.76
C VAL A 728 -19.86 0.26 20.69
N ILE A 729 -19.29 0.18 19.48
CA ILE A 729 -19.86 -0.68 18.43
C ILE A 729 -19.70 -2.17 18.74
N SER A 730 -18.57 -2.61 19.31
CA SER A 730 -18.36 -4.03 19.65
C SER A 730 -19.22 -4.49 20.83
N ASN A 731 -19.54 -3.59 21.77
CA ASN A 731 -20.39 -3.93 22.91
C ASN A 731 -21.88 -3.94 22.53
N ALA A 732 -22.30 -3.05 21.62
CA ALA A 732 -23.69 -3.01 21.14
C ALA A 732 -24.00 -4.05 20.04
N PHE A 733 -23.00 -4.39 19.22
CA PHE A 733 -23.12 -5.31 18.08
C PHE A 733 -21.97 -6.33 18.06
N PRO A 734 -21.89 -7.25 19.06
CA PRO A 734 -20.74 -8.13 19.25
C PRO A 734 -20.43 -9.04 18.05
N ASP A 735 -21.43 -9.39 17.25
CA ASP A 735 -21.30 -10.32 16.13
C ASP A 735 -21.26 -9.62 14.75
N CYS A 736 -21.36 -8.29 14.70
CA CYS A 736 -21.41 -7.49 13.47
C CYS A 736 -20.83 -6.07 13.63
N ALA A 737 -19.74 -5.94 14.40
CA ALA A 737 -18.97 -4.70 14.49
C ALA A 737 -17.82 -4.70 13.48
N LEU A 738 -17.63 -3.57 12.78
CA LEU A 738 -16.48 -3.37 11.89
C LEU A 738 -15.30 -2.85 12.72
N LEU A 739 -14.31 -3.70 12.93
CA LEU A 739 -13.10 -3.38 13.67
C LEU A 739 -11.86 -3.44 12.77
N ARG A 740 -10.72 -2.99 13.31
CA ARG A 740 -9.43 -3.01 12.63
C ARG A 740 -8.35 -3.56 13.57
N ARG A 741 -7.97 -4.82 13.35
CA ARG A 741 -6.94 -5.53 14.14
C ARG A 741 -5.55 -5.33 13.54
N HIS A 742 -4.54 -5.75 14.29
CA HIS A 742 -3.18 -5.82 13.80
C HIS A 742 -2.45 -7.00 14.44
N PRO A 743 -2.24 -8.10 13.69
CA PRO A 743 -1.60 -9.30 14.20
C PRO A 743 -0.15 -9.08 14.64
N GLU A 744 0.34 -10.00 15.45
CA GLU A 744 1.74 -10.10 15.87
C GLU A 744 2.72 -10.22 14.69
N PRO A 745 4.03 -9.97 14.87
CA PRO A 745 5.02 -10.10 13.81
C PRO A 745 5.08 -11.52 13.22
N ASN A 746 5.55 -11.68 11.98
CA ASN A 746 5.76 -13.02 11.45
C ASN A 746 6.97 -13.68 12.13
N LEU A 747 6.73 -14.57 13.09
CA LEU A 747 7.76 -15.16 13.96
C LEU A 747 8.98 -15.71 13.20
N ARG A 748 8.80 -16.31 12.02
CA ARG A 748 9.93 -16.81 11.20
C ARG A 748 10.83 -15.66 10.75
N LYS A 749 10.26 -14.64 10.11
CA LYS A 749 11.05 -13.50 9.62
C LYS A 749 11.58 -12.64 10.77
N PHE A 750 10.84 -12.59 11.88
CA PHE A 750 11.26 -11.90 13.09
C PHE A 750 12.55 -12.51 13.66
N ARG A 751 12.69 -13.84 13.69
CA ARG A 751 13.96 -14.52 14.06
C ARG A 751 15.14 -14.17 13.17
N GLU A 752 14.91 -13.87 11.88
CA GLU A 752 15.96 -13.40 10.97
C GLU A 752 16.44 -11.98 11.37
N PHE A 753 15.54 -11.13 11.89
CA PHE A 753 15.87 -9.82 12.45
C PHE A 753 16.54 -9.90 13.84
N GLU A 754 16.08 -10.81 14.72
CA GLU A 754 16.76 -11.09 16.00
C GLU A 754 18.21 -11.55 15.77
N ALA A 755 18.42 -12.47 14.82
CA ALA A 755 19.76 -12.93 14.46
C ALA A 755 20.65 -11.82 13.86
N PHE A 756 20.07 -10.90 13.07
CA PHE A 756 20.78 -9.71 12.61
C PHE A 756 21.20 -8.83 13.78
N CYS A 757 20.30 -8.52 14.71
CA CYS A 757 20.59 -7.71 15.89
C CYS A 757 21.68 -8.34 16.76
N ALA A 758 21.55 -9.62 17.10
CA ALA A 758 22.52 -10.36 17.90
C ALA A 758 23.92 -10.39 17.25
N LYS A 759 24.00 -10.60 15.92
CA LYS A 759 25.27 -10.56 15.17
C LYS A 759 25.97 -9.18 15.27
N ASN A 760 25.19 -8.11 15.38
CA ASN A 760 25.70 -6.74 15.48
C ASN A 760 25.80 -6.25 16.95
N GLY A 761 25.67 -7.12 17.95
CA GLY A 761 25.80 -6.76 19.38
C GLY A 761 24.58 -6.06 19.99
N PHE A 762 23.41 -6.14 19.34
CA PHE A 762 22.16 -5.57 19.86
C PHE A 762 21.27 -6.66 20.48
N GLU A 763 20.90 -6.46 21.73
CA GLU A 763 19.91 -7.27 22.43
C GLU A 763 18.49 -6.77 22.10
N LEU A 764 17.61 -7.69 21.68
CA LEU A 764 16.19 -7.43 21.50
C LEU A 764 15.38 -8.33 22.43
N ASP A 765 14.47 -7.73 23.18
CA ASP A 765 13.34 -8.43 23.79
C ASP A 765 12.11 -8.19 22.92
N ALA A 766 11.50 -9.28 22.43
CA ALA A 766 10.29 -9.26 21.61
C ALA A 766 9.10 -9.99 22.25
N SER A 767 9.15 -10.23 23.57
CA SER A 767 8.07 -10.84 24.34
C SER A 767 6.76 -10.04 24.30
N SER A 768 6.82 -8.74 24.02
CA SER A 768 5.67 -7.89 23.69
C SER A 768 6.07 -6.74 22.77
N SER A 769 5.07 -6.05 22.19
CA SER A 769 5.24 -4.79 21.47
C SER A 769 5.99 -3.73 22.31
N GLY A 770 5.67 -3.63 23.60
CA GLY A 770 6.30 -2.70 24.53
C GLY A 770 7.76 -3.03 24.81
N GLN A 771 8.10 -4.30 25.03
CA GLN A 771 9.50 -4.70 25.23
C GLN A 771 10.34 -4.51 23.96
N LEU A 772 9.74 -4.74 22.78
CA LEU A 772 10.37 -4.43 21.51
C LEU A 772 10.64 -2.93 21.37
N HIS A 773 9.68 -2.09 21.74
CA HIS A 773 9.86 -0.63 21.73
C HIS A 773 10.98 -0.18 22.69
N LEU A 774 11.00 -0.68 23.93
CA LEU A 774 12.04 -0.36 24.91
C LEU A 774 13.43 -0.84 24.44
N SER A 775 13.50 -2.00 23.77
CA SER A 775 14.74 -2.52 23.18
C SER A 775 15.24 -1.63 22.03
N LEU A 776 14.36 -1.26 21.10
CA LEU A 776 14.70 -0.34 20.00
C LEU A 776 15.11 1.05 20.51
N SER A 777 14.46 1.58 21.56
CA SER A 777 14.84 2.86 22.19
C SER A 777 16.23 2.81 22.82
N ARG A 778 16.58 1.75 23.55
CA ARG A 778 17.94 1.53 24.07
C ARG A 778 18.98 1.40 22.95
N ILE A 779 18.62 0.79 21.81
CA ILE A 779 19.51 0.70 20.64
C ILE A 779 19.67 2.07 19.98
N LYS A 780 18.62 2.91 19.91
CA LYS A 780 18.69 4.29 19.42
C LYS A 780 19.69 5.13 20.22
N GLU A 781 19.72 4.97 21.54
CA GLU A 781 20.68 5.63 22.42
C GLU A 781 22.11 5.14 22.18
N LYS A 782 22.31 3.84 21.96
CA LYS A 782 23.63 3.26 21.61
C LYS A 782 24.13 3.66 20.21
N LEU A 783 23.23 4.08 19.31
CA LEU A 783 23.53 4.40 17.90
C LEU A 783 23.36 5.89 17.57
N GLN A 784 23.52 6.78 18.55
CA GLN A 784 23.49 8.24 18.31
C GLN A 784 24.54 8.67 17.28
N ASP A 785 25.72 8.03 17.29
CA ASP A 785 26.82 8.29 16.34
C ASP A 785 26.67 7.57 14.97
N ASP A 786 25.71 6.64 14.84
CA ASP A 786 25.44 5.92 13.57
C ASP A 786 23.92 5.85 13.28
N PRO A 787 23.29 7.00 12.94
CA PRO A 787 21.86 7.06 12.63
C PRO A 787 21.48 6.25 11.39
N VAL A 788 22.44 5.97 10.49
CA VAL A 788 22.20 5.15 9.29
C VAL A 788 21.95 3.69 9.68
N LEU A 789 22.72 3.13 10.61
CA LEU A 789 22.48 1.78 11.13
C LEU A 789 21.14 1.71 11.90
N PHE A 790 20.77 2.77 12.63
CA PHE A 790 19.46 2.83 13.28
C PHE A 790 18.31 2.84 12.27
N ASP A 791 18.40 3.62 11.18
CA ASP A 791 17.42 3.59 10.08
C ASP A 791 17.27 2.18 9.48
N ILE A 792 18.38 1.46 9.28
CA ILE A 792 18.39 0.08 8.75
C ILE A 792 17.66 -0.86 9.73
N LEU A 793 17.89 -0.72 11.03
CA LEU A 793 17.20 -1.50 12.06
C LEU A 793 15.69 -1.23 12.07
N MET A 794 15.27 0.04 11.96
CA MET A 794 13.86 0.43 11.90
C MET A 794 13.17 -0.08 10.62
N PHE A 795 13.88 -0.06 9.48
CA PHE A 795 13.44 -0.63 8.22
C PHE A 795 13.26 -2.15 8.30
N TYR A 796 14.22 -2.86 8.90
CA TYR A 796 14.11 -4.30 9.10
C TYR A 796 13.05 -4.68 10.13
N ALA A 797 12.93 -4.00 11.27
CA ALA A 797 11.85 -4.20 12.22
C ALA A 797 10.50 -4.07 11.53
N SER A 798 10.29 -2.98 10.76
CA SER A 798 9.06 -2.71 10.03
C SER A 798 8.71 -3.78 8.99
N LYS A 799 9.71 -4.38 8.32
CA LYS A 799 9.53 -5.46 7.33
C LYS A 799 9.00 -6.78 7.92
N GLN A 800 9.22 -7.05 9.21
CA GLN A 800 8.77 -8.30 9.85
C GLN A 800 7.31 -8.24 10.34
N MET A 801 6.75 -7.03 10.40
CA MET A 801 5.43 -6.78 10.93
C MET A 801 4.33 -7.23 9.98
N GLN A 802 3.25 -7.72 10.57
CA GLN A 802 2.07 -8.06 9.79
C GLN A 802 1.30 -6.80 9.36
N SER A 803 0.31 -7.04 8.52
CA SER A 803 -0.55 -6.00 7.97
C SER A 803 -1.75 -5.80 8.90
N ALA A 804 -2.02 -4.55 9.28
CA ALA A 804 -3.21 -4.21 10.04
C ALA A 804 -4.43 -4.12 9.10
N GLU A 805 -5.50 -4.83 9.44
CA GLU A 805 -6.62 -5.16 8.54
C GLU A 805 -7.98 -4.93 9.23
N TYR A 806 -8.97 -4.52 8.43
CA TYR A 806 -10.38 -4.50 8.85
C TYR A 806 -10.94 -5.92 8.93
N PHE A 807 -11.87 -6.17 9.85
CA PHE A 807 -12.59 -7.44 9.99
C PHE A 807 -14.00 -7.24 10.58
N SER A 808 -14.91 -8.16 10.29
CA SER A 808 -16.17 -8.30 11.02
C SER A 808 -15.94 -9.11 12.29
N THR A 809 -16.44 -8.67 13.44
CA THR A 809 -16.30 -9.43 14.70
C THR A 809 -16.93 -10.82 14.65
N GLY A 810 -17.94 -11.03 13.81
CA GLY A 810 -18.55 -12.34 13.62
C GLY A 810 -17.63 -13.37 12.95
N ASP A 811 -16.77 -12.95 12.01
CA ASP A 811 -15.82 -13.84 11.31
C ASP A 811 -14.77 -14.44 12.28
N LEU A 812 -14.43 -13.69 13.32
CA LEU A 812 -13.40 -14.03 14.31
C LEU A 812 -13.97 -14.23 15.72
N ILE A 813 -15.27 -14.53 15.85
CA ILE A 813 -15.94 -14.66 17.16
C ILE A 813 -15.34 -15.76 18.06
N SER A 814 -14.77 -16.80 17.45
CA SER A 814 -14.09 -17.91 18.13
C SER A 814 -12.64 -17.60 18.53
N LYS A 815 -12.12 -16.43 18.15
CA LYS A 815 -10.73 -15.99 18.37
C LYS A 815 -10.68 -14.53 18.84
N LYS A 816 -11.30 -14.23 19.98
CA LYS A 816 -11.33 -12.85 20.51
C LYS A 816 -9.94 -12.30 20.85
N ASP A 817 -8.99 -13.17 21.20
CA ASP A 817 -7.60 -12.77 21.45
C ASP A 817 -6.91 -12.24 20.17
N ASP A 818 -7.33 -12.67 18.98
CA ASP A 818 -6.81 -12.22 17.68
C ASP A 818 -7.34 -10.83 17.25
N TRP A 819 -8.25 -10.21 18.02
CA TRP A 819 -8.86 -8.91 17.70
C TRP A 819 -7.94 -7.72 18.01
N ALA A 820 -6.94 -7.93 18.87
CA ALA A 820 -6.07 -6.88 19.37
C ALA A 820 -5.26 -6.17 18.27
N HIS A 821 -4.81 -4.95 18.58
CA HIS A 821 -3.95 -4.16 17.71
C HIS A 821 -2.52 -4.11 18.26
N TYR A 822 -1.68 -5.09 17.89
CA TYR A 822 -0.32 -5.32 18.44
C TYR A 822 0.51 -4.04 18.64
N ALA A 823 0.72 -3.25 17.58
CA ALA A 823 1.52 -2.00 17.67
C ALA A 823 0.96 -0.91 18.62
N LEU A 824 -0.33 -0.93 18.93
CA LEU A 824 -0.93 0.04 19.86
C LEU A 824 -1.02 -0.50 21.29
N SER A 825 -0.89 -1.82 21.48
CA SER A 825 -1.15 -2.49 22.76
C SER A 825 -2.59 -2.31 23.26
N VAL A 826 -3.58 -2.33 22.35
CA VAL A 826 -5.00 -2.14 22.69
C VAL A 826 -5.86 -3.30 22.22
N PRO A 827 -6.89 -3.71 22.99
CA PRO A 827 -7.70 -4.90 22.68
C PRO A 827 -8.70 -4.68 21.54
N LEU A 828 -9.15 -3.44 21.35
CA LEU A 828 -10.16 -3.06 20.36
C LEU A 828 -9.75 -1.77 19.66
N TYR A 829 -9.87 -1.75 18.33
CA TYR A 829 -9.59 -0.58 17.52
C TYR A 829 -10.45 -0.61 16.25
N THR A 830 -10.80 0.57 15.71
CA THR A 830 -11.49 0.72 14.43
C THR A 830 -11.10 2.04 13.77
N HIS A 831 -11.70 2.38 12.63
CA HIS A 831 -11.61 3.71 12.05
C HIS A 831 -12.97 4.41 12.04
N PHE A 832 -12.99 5.61 12.61
CA PHE A 832 -14.13 6.51 12.76
C PHE A 832 -13.80 7.95 12.31
N THR A 833 -12.54 8.35 12.41
CA THR A 833 -12.09 9.75 12.35
C THR A 833 -11.82 10.31 10.96
N SER A 834 -12.10 9.60 9.86
CA SER A 834 -11.84 10.14 8.51
C SER A 834 -12.83 9.69 7.41
N PRO A 835 -14.14 9.94 7.58
CA PRO A 835 -15.17 9.47 6.66
C PRO A 835 -15.23 10.21 5.31
N LEU A 836 -14.58 11.36 5.13
CA LEU A 836 -14.51 12.02 3.80
C LEU A 836 -13.68 11.20 2.80
N ARG A 837 -12.78 10.36 3.33
CA ARG A 837 -11.75 9.65 2.57
C ARG A 837 -11.64 8.15 2.87
N ARG A 838 -12.48 7.60 3.75
CA ARG A 838 -12.54 6.16 4.08
C ARG A 838 -13.98 5.68 4.26
N TYR A 839 -14.40 4.69 3.48
CA TYR A 839 -15.73 4.08 3.56
C TYR A 839 -16.00 3.28 4.86
N PRO A 840 -15.02 2.56 5.45
CA PRO A 840 -15.18 1.93 6.76
C PRO A 840 -15.67 2.88 7.86
N ASP A 841 -15.17 4.11 7.87
CA ASP A 841 -15.59 5.14 8.82
C ASP A 841 -17.07 5.53 8.63
N ILE A 842 -17.57 5.58 7.39
CA ILE A 842 -19.00 5.82 7.10
C ILE A 842 -19.85 4.68 7.69
N ILE A 843 -19.39 3.42 7.60
CA ILE A 843 -20.06 2.27 8.22
C ILE A 843 -20.05 2.42 9.75
N VAL A 844 -18.91 2.75 10.36
CA VAL A 844 -18.82 2.96 11.81
C VAL A 844 -19.71 4.12 12.27
N HIS A 845 -19.82 5.21 11.50
CA HIS A 845 -20.79 6.28 11.76
C HIS A 845 -22.24 5.79 11.69
N ARG A 846 -22.61 4.95 10.70
CA ARG A 846 -23.96 4.34 10.61
C ARG A 846 -24.25 3.46 11.83
N THR A 847 -23.30 2.62 12.22
CA THR A 847 -23.41 1.74 13.40
C THR A 847 -23.53 2.53 14.69
N LEU A 848 -22.70 3.55 14.93
CA LEU A 848 -22.80 4.40 16.11
C LEU A 848 -24.14 5.18 16.17
N ASN A 849 -24.65 5.65 15.04
CA ASN A 849 -26.00 6.24 14.97
C ASN A 849 -27.09 5.24 15.39
N ALA A 850 -26.97 3.97 14.99
CA ALA A 850 -27.88 2.92 15.44
C ALA A 850 -27.79 2.67 16.95
N VAL A 851 -26.60 2.69 17.55
CA VAL A 851 -26.43 2.57 19.01
C VAL A 851 -27.10 3.72 19.75
N ILE A 852 -26.91 4.97 19.30
CA ILE A 852 -27.50 6.17 19.93
C ILE A 852 -29.04 6.13 19.87
N GLU A 853 -29.61 5.82 18.70
CA GLU A 853 -31.07 5.69 18.55
C GLU A 853 -31.63 4.59 19.47
N ALA A 854 -30.96 3.43 19.54
CA ALA A 854 -31.36 2.33 20.41
C ALA A 854 -31.30 2.71 21.90
N GLU A 855 -30.25 3.42 22.32
CA GLU A 855 -30.10 3.97 23.68
C GLU A 855 -31.26 4.93 24.01
N GLU A 856 -31.59 5.85 23.12
CA GLU A 856 -32.70 6.78 23.29
C GLU A 856 -34.07 6.06 23.41
N VAL A 857 -34.33 5.08 22.54
CA VAL A 857 -35.57 4.31 22.53
C VAL A 857 -35.71 3.50 23.82
N TYR A 858 -34.64 2.80 24.21
CA TYR A 858 -34.60 2.01 25.45
C TYR A 858 -34.79 2.89 26.70
N MET A 859 -34.11 4.04 26.78
CA MET A 859 -34.24 4.97 27.90
C MET A 859 -35.63 5.62 27.98
N LYS A 860 -36.27 5.93 26.83
CA LYS A 860 -37.66 6.42 26.79
C LYS A 860 -38.64 5.35 27.31
N GLN A 861 -38.46 4.08 26.92
CA GLN A 861 -39.26 2.96 27.43
C GLN A 861 -39.06 2.77 28.94
N LYS A 862 -37.82 2.72 29.42
CA LYS A 862 -37.50 2.54 30.86
C LYS A 862 -38.12 3.62 31.75
N LYS A 863 -38.09 4.89 31.33
CA LYS A 863 -38.76 6.00 32.02
C LYS A 863 -40.29 5.84 32.09
N SER A 864 -40.91 5.25 31.07
CA SER A 864 -42.34 4.96 31.07
C SER A 864 -42.75 3.87 32.08
N PHE A 865 -41.84 2.96 32.45
CA PHE A 865 -42.07 1.94 33.48
C PHE A 865 -41.80 2.45 34.89
N THR A 866 -40.74 3.24 35.12
CA THR A 866 -40.40 3.76 36.46
C THR A 866 -41.31 4.90 36.93
N GLY A 867 -42.04 5.55 36.03
CA GLY A 867 -42.97 6.66 36.33
C GLY A 867 -44.14 6.35 37.27
N ARG A 868 -44.28 5.13 37.81
CA ARG A 868 -45.27 4.79 38.85
C ARG A 868 -44.77 4.97 40.29
N ASN A 869 -43.45 4.96 40.54
CA ASN A 869 -42.88 5.18 41.87
C ASN A 869 -42.04 6.46 41.86
N GLY A 870 -42.58 7.54 42.44
CA GLY A 870 -42.00 8.88 42.35
C GLY A 870 -40.71 9.06 43.12
N VAL A 871 -39.56 8.99 42.43
CA VAL A 871 -38.32 9.64 42.85
C VAL A 871 -37.82 10.51 41.70
N LYS A 872 -37.87 11.83 41.88
CA LYS A 872 -37.49 12.82 40.87
C LYS A 872 -35.98 13.09 40.94
N ALA A 873 -35.19 12.16 40.43
CA ALA A 873 -33.73 12.32 40.35
C ALA A 873 -33.34 13.45 39.38
N SER A 874 -32.29 14.20 39.73
CA SER A 874 -31.83 15.37 38.97
C SER A 874 -31.45 15.00 37.53
N CYS A 875 -31.90 15.78 36.55
CA CYS A 875 -31.37 15.69 35.19
C CYS A 875 -29.97 16.31 35.14
N ASP A 876 -29.01 15.57 34.56
CA ASP A 876 -28.18 15.99 33.41
C ASP A 876 -27.04 14.98 33.14
N LEU A 877 -26.68 14.16 34.14
CA LEU A 877 -25.97 12.89 33.94
C LEU A 877 -26.92 11.72 34.24
N MET A 878 -27.65 11.26 33.22
CA MET A 878 -28.22 9.91 33.24
C MET A 878 -27.17 8.95 32.72
N ASP A 879 -26.90 7.86 33.45
CA ASP A 879 -26.00 6.79 33.02
C ASP A 879 -26.42 6.25 31.65
N ARG A 880 -25.63 6.58 30.63
CA ARG A 880 -25.79 6.12 29.25
C ARG A 880 -25.48 4.63 29.19
N CYS A 881 -26.48 3.81 28.88
CA CYS A 881 -26.39 2.36 28.99
C CYS A 881 -25.55 1.68 27.89
N PHE A 882 -25.41 2.31 26.72
CA PHE A 882 -24.64 1.80 25.58
C PHE A 882 -23.47 2.72 25.19
N THR A 883 -23.62 4.04 25.32
CA THR A 883 -22.58 5.01 24.91
C THR A 883 -21.73 5.58 26.06
N GLY A 884 -22.09 5.26 27.31
CA GLY A 884 -21.35 5.65 28.52
C GLY A 884 -20.00 4.93 28.65
N LEU A 885 -19.28 5.21 29.75
CA LEU A 885 -17.98 4.57 30.03
C LEU A 885 -18.09 3.10 30.43
N GLN A 886 -19.19 2.70 31.05
CA GLN A 886 -19.50 1.30 31.34
C GLN A 886 -20.77 0.92 30.61
N VAL A 887 -20.67 -0.01 29.67
CA VAL A 887 -21.85 -0.55 28.99
C VAL A 887 -22.62 -1.43 29.98
N SER A 888 -23.91 -1.13 30.15
CA SER A 888 -24.81 -1.94 30.96
C SER A 888 -25.10 -3.24 30.21
N LYS A 889 -24.42 -4.33 30.61
CA LYS A 889 -24.67 -5.68 30.08
C LYS A 889 -26.14 -6.06 30.20
N ASP A 890 -26.75 -5.79 31.36
CA ASP A 890 -28.20 -5.99 31.58
C ASP A 890 -29.06 -5.29 30.52
N ALA A 891 -28.71 -4.07 30.10
CA ALA A 891 -29.42 -3.37 29.05
C ALA A 891 -29.20 -4.00 27.68
N ALA A 892 -27.96 -4.39 27.33
CA ALA A 892 -27.64 -4.99 26.04
C ALA A 892 -28.20 -6.41 25.88
N GLU A 893 -28.25 -7.17 26.98
CA GLU A 893 -28.75 -8.54 27.05
C GLU A 893 -30.27 -8.62 27.26
N SER A 894 -30.93 -7.52 27.67
CA SER A 894 -32.40 -7.44 27.76
C SER A 894 -33.07 -7.56 26.39
N GLU A 895 -34.28 -8.14 26.36
CA GLU A 895 -35.05 -8.28 25.12
C GLU A 895 -35.49 -6.93 24.56
N GLU A 896 -35.79 -5.96 25.41
CA GLU A 896 -36.09 -4.57 25.03
C GLU A 896 -34.87 -3.91 24.36
N GLY A 897 -33.67 -4.08 24.93
CA GLY A 897 -32.41 -3.56 24.38
C GLY A 897 -32.06 -4.20 23.04
N LYS A 898 -32.08 -5.54 22.95
CA LYS A 898 -31.88 -6.27 21.68
C LYS A 898 -32.87 -5.83 20.60
N LYS A 899 -34.15 -5.65 20.96
CA LYS A 899 -35.19 -5.20 20.03
C LYS A 899 -34.96 -3.77 19.56
N ALA A 900 -34.54 -2.86 20.45
CA ALA A 900 -34.16 -1.50 20.10
C ALA A 900 -32.95 -1.46 19.16
N LEU A 901 -31.88 -2.21 19.49
CA LEU A 901 -30.68 -2.35 18.66
C LEU A 901 -30.98 -2.95 17.28
N SER A 902 -31.78 -4.02 17.21
CA SER A 902 -32.20 -4.64 15.95
C SER A 902 -33.06 -3.70 15.08
N ALA A 903 -33.96 -2.94 15.68
CA ALA A 903 -34.76 -1.94 14.97
C ALA A 903 -33.90 -0.79 14.42
N ALA A 904 -32.96 -0.29 15.24
CA ALA A 904 -32.05 0.77 14.83
C ALA A 904 -31.06 0.30 13.75
N ALA A 905 -30.50 -0.91 13.87
CA ALA A 905 -29.62 -1.51 12.85
C ALA A 905 -30.32 -1.59 11.48
N LYS A 906 -31.60 -1.99 11.44
CA LYS A 906 -32.43 -1.97 10.22
C LYS A 906 -32.69 -0.56 9.71
N LYS A 907 -32.94 0.42 10.58
CA LYS A 907 -33.16 1.84 10.22
C LYS A 907 -31.93 2.46 9.55
N PHE A 908 -30.74 2.20 10.07
CA PHE A 908 -29.47 2.76 9.56
C PHE A 908 -28.72 1.87 8.56
N LYS A 909 -29.33 0.74 8.15
CA LYS A 909 -28.75 -0.26 7.23
C LYS A 909 -27.34 -0.71 7.66
N VAL A 910 -27.19 -1.02 8.95
CA VAL A 910 -25.97 -1.67 9.46
C VAL A 910 -25.84 -3.05 8.79
N PRO A 911 -24.71 -3.38 8.14
CA PRO A 911 -24.56 -4.66 7.44
C PRO A 911 -24.70 -5.88 8.37
N SER A 912 -25.19 -7.00 7.82
CA SER A 912 -25.10 -8.30 8.47
C SER A 912 -23.64 -8.75 8.60
N SER A 913 -23.36 -9.68 9.52
CA SER A 913 -22.01 -10.22 9.75
C SER A 913 -21.31 -10.69 8.47
N GLU A 914 -22.01 -11.51 7.66
CA GLU A 914 -21.52 -12.07 6.39
C GLU A 914 -21.18 -10.99 5.37
N ASN A 915 -22.11 -10.06 5.11
CA ASN A 915 -21.89 -8.92 4.22
C ASN A 915 -20.77 -8.00 4.74
N LEU A 916 -20.62 -7.87 6.06
CA LEU A 916 -19.59 -7.03 6.67
C LEU A 916 -18.19 -7.63 6.51
N GLY A 917 -18.06 -8.95 6.52
CA GLY A 917 -16.82 -9.66 6.22
C GLY A 917 -16.34 -9.38 4.79
N GLU A 918 -17.24 -9.50 3.80
CA GLU A 918 -16.93 -9.16 2.40
C GLU A 918 -16.53 -7.69 2.23
N VAL A 919 -17.26 -6.77 2.88
CA VAL A 919 -16.96 -5.33 2.86
C VAL A 919 -15.61 -5.04 3.53
N ALA A 920 -15.27 -5.73 4.61
CA ALA A 920 -13.96 -5.61 5.26
C ALA A 920 -12.82 -6.11 4.36
N GLU A 921 -12.97 -7.28 3.72
CA GLU A 921 -11.98 -7.80 2.75
C GLU A 921 -11.78 -6.82 1.59
N TYR A 922 -12.87 -6.29 1.01
CA TYR A 922 -12.79 -5.31 -0.06
C TYR A 922 -12.09 -4.02 0.39
N CYS A 923 -12.45 -3.47 1.55
CA CYS A 923 -11.81 -2.26 2.08
C CYS A 923 -10.32 -2.47 2.39
N ASN A 924 -9.91 -3.68 2.78
CA ASN A 924 -8.49 -4.05 2.88
C ASN A 924 -7.82 -4.05 1.49
N GLU A 925 -8.41 -4.72 0.49
CA GLU A 925 -7.87 -4.81 -0.86
C GLU A 925 -7.68 -3.43 -1.52
N ARG A 926 -8.69 -2.56 -1.43
CA ARG A 926 -8.64 -1.18 -1.93
C ARG A 926 -7.61 -0.31 -1.19
N LYS A 927 -7.46 -0.48 0.13
CA LYS A 927 -6.39 0.17 0.90
C LYS A 927 -4.99 -0.29 0.47
N TRP A 928 -4.82 -1.58 0.18
CA TRP A 928 -3.55 -2.12 -0.36
C TRP A 928 -3.29 -1.71 -1.80
N ALA A 929 -4.33 -1.49 -2.62
CA ALA A 929 -4.20 -0.87 -3.93
C ALA A 929 -3.72 0.59 -3.82
N GLY A 930 -4.34 1.38 -2.94
CA GLY A 930 -3.93 2.76 -2.65
C GLY A 930 -2.46 2.90 -2.25
N ARG A 931 -2.01 2.14 -1.26
CA ARG A 931 -0.60 2.16 -0.83
C ARG A 931 0.35 1.71 -1.95
N ARG A 932 0.03 0.65 -2.69
CA ARG A 932 0.86 0.20 -3.83
C ARG A 932 1.02 1.31 -4.87
N ALA A 933 -0.03 2.09 -5.14
CA ALA A 933 0.04 3.22 -6.05
C ALA A 933 0.82 4.42 -5.48
N GLU A 934 0.75 4.68 -4.18
CA GLU A 934 1.57 5.70 -3.50
C GLU A 934 3.07 5.32 -3.58
N ASP A 935 3.44 4.09 -3.17
CA ASP A 935 4.81 3.57 -3.19
C ASP A 935 5.39 3.53 -4.63
N ALA A 936 4.61 3.04 -5.60
CA ALA A 936 5.03 2.99 -7.00
C ALA A 936 5.11 4.39 -7.63
N GLY A 937 4.19 5.29 -7.28
CA GLY A 937 4.24 6.69 -7.68
C GLY A 937 5.49 7.38 -7.16
N GLN A 938 5.80 7.24 -5.87
CA GLN A 938 7.02 7.77 -5.26
C GLN A 938 8.28 7.24 -5.98
N LYS A 939 8.32 5.93 -6.29
CA LYS A 939 9.40 5.33 -7.09
C LYS A 939 9.53 5.97 -8.48
N LEU A 940 8.42 6.22 -9.17
CA LEU A 940 8.37 6.84 -10.49
C LEU A 940 8.88 8.28 -10.47
N TYR A 941 8.47 9.09 -9.48
CA TYR A 941 8.95 10.47 -9.36
C TYR A 941 10.44 10.52 -8.95
N MET A 942 10.93 9.60 -8.12
CA MET A 942 12.37 9.45 -7.86
C MET A 942 13.14 9.07 -9.13
N TRP A 943 12.63 8.15 -9.94
CA TRP A 943 13.24 7.79 -11.23
C TRP A 943 13.32 8.99 -12.16
N ALA A 944 12.26 9.80 -12.25
CA ALA A 944 12.25 11.00 -13.08
C ALA A 944 13.24 12.06 -12.58
N MET A 945 13.33 12.27 -11.26
CA MET A 945 14.31 13.17 -10.65
C MET A 945 15.75 12.74 -10.97
N ILE A 946 16.05 11.44 -10.86
CA ILE A 946 17.37 10.89 -11.17
C ILE A 946 17.65 10.95 -12.68
N LYS A 947 16.65 10.72 -13.54
CA LYS A 947 16.77 10.88 -15.00
C LYS A 947 17.10 12.33 -15.38
N ASN A 948 16.50 13.31 -14.70
CA ASN A 948 16.72 14.74 -14.95
C ASN A 948 18.08 15.23 -14.42
N LYS A 949 18.55 14.72 -13.27
CA LYS A 949 19.86 15.08 -12.69
C LYS A 949 21.06 14.37 -13.34
N GLU A 950 20.81 13.41 -14.22
CA GLU A 950 21.77 12.47 -14.84
C GLU A 950 22.56 11.58 -13.86
N ILE A 951 23.15 12.14 -12.80
CA ILE A 951 24.04 11.50 -11.83
C ILE A 951 23.69 11.98 -10.42
N VAL A 952 23.35 11.06 -9.50
CA VAL A 952 23.20 11.39 -8.08
C VAL A 952 24.17 10.56 -7.24
N VAL A 953 25.20 11.20 -6.71
CA VAL A 953 26.22 10.57 -5.84
C VAL A 953 25.75 10.57 -4.38
N CYS A 954 26.00 9.48 -3.66
CA CYS A 954 25.78 9.37 -2.21
C CYS A 954 26.57 8.20 -1.60
N ASN A 955 26.74 8.19 -0.27
CA ASN A 955 27.19 6.99 0.43
C ASN A 955 26.06 5.98 0.59
N ALA A 956 26.40 4.69 0.56
CA ALA A 956 25.51 3.58 0.88
C ALA A 956 26.18 2.59 1.84
N ARG A 957 25.40 2.04 2.77
CA ARG A 957 25.87 1.13 3.82
C ARG A 957 25.78 -0.32 3.36
N VAL A 958 26.87 -1.09 3.44
CA VAL A 958 26.92 -2.49 3.00
C VAL A 958 26.19 -3.40 4.00
N LEU A 959 25.09 -4.02 3.57
CA LEU A 959 24.27 -4.94 4.39
C LEU A 959 24.55 -6.42 4.16
N GLY A 960 25.11 -6.77 3.00
CA GLY A 960 25.43 -8.15 2.67
C GLY A 960 26.54 -8.22 1.63
N LEU A 961 27.44 -9.18 1.79
CA LEU A 961 28.53 -9.47 0.86
C LEU A 961 28.48 -10.94 0.44
N GLY A 962 29.02 -11.23 -0.74
CA GLY A 962 29.19 -12.58 -1.24
C GLY A 962 29.99 -12.61 -2.55
N PRO A 963 30.16 -13.78 -3.17
CA PRO A 963 31.04 -13.94 -4.34
C PRO A 963 30.47 -13.42 -5.67
N ARG A 964 29.23 -12.90 -5.69
CA ARG A 964 28.54 -12.45 -6.93
C ARG A 964 27.93 -11.06 -6.86
N PHE A 965 27.41 -10.68 -5.69
CA PHE A 965 26.76 -9.40 -5.48
C PHE A 965 26.90 -8.97 -4.02
N MET A 966 26.76 -7.66 -3.80
CA MET A 966 26.58 -7.06 -2.48
C MET A 966 25.16 -6.48 -2.36
N SER A 967 24.56 -6.55 -1.17
CA SER A 967 23.39 -5.75 -0.81
C SER A 967 23.86 -4.47 -0.11
N VAL A 968 23.37 -3.32 -0.56
CA VAL A 968 23.66 -1.99 0.00
C VAL A 968 22.37 -1.27 0.35
N TYR A 969 22.36 -0.52 1.44
CA TYR A 969 21.27 0.38 1.81
C TYR A 969 21.63 1.82 1.42
N VAL A 970 20.77 2.46 0.64
CA VAL A 970 20.94 3.84 0.19
C VAL A 970 20.08 4.75 1.08
N PRO A 971 20.67 5.51 2.03
CA PRO A 971 19.88 6.29 3.00
C PRO A 971 19.04 7.38 2.33
N LYS A 972 19.59 8.02 1.27
CA LYS A 972 18.93 9.06 0.46
C LYS A 972 17.62 8.57 -0.19
N LEU A 973 17.51 7.28 -0.45
CA LEU A 973 16.32 6.64 -1.04
C LEU A 973 15.54 5.74 -0.05
N ALA A 974 16.04 5.58 1.19
CA ALA A 974 15.53 4.64 2.20
C ALA A 974 15.28 3.20 1.67
N MET A 975 16.13 2.70 0.76
CA MET A 975 15.94 1.40 0.11
C MET A 975 17.23 0.56 0.05
N GLU A 976 17.04 -0.76 0.11
CA GLU A 976 18.08 -1.75 -0.17
C GLU A 976 18.15 -2.01 -1.68
N ARG A 977 19.39 -2.08 -2.22
CA ARG A 977 19.70 -2.38 -3.61
C ARG A 977 20.85 -3.38 -3.70
N ARG A 978 20.93 -4.11 -4.81
CA ARG A 978 22.01 -5.06 -5.07
C ARG A 978 22.91 -4.55 -6.18
N ILE A 979 24.22 -4.56 -5.93
CA ILE A 979 25.25 -4.33 -6.95
C ILE A 979 25.82 -5.71 -7.30
N TYR A 980 25.61 -6.13 -8.54
CA TYR A 980 26.11 -7.41 -9.07
C TYR A 980 27.45 -7.18 -9.77
N TYR A 981 28.46 -7.98 -9.43
CA TYR A 981 29.83 -7.86 -9.94
C TYR A 981 30.40 -9.21 -10.43
N ASP A 982 29.59 -10.26 -10.50
CA ASP A 982 29.93 -11.49 -11.20
C ASP A 982 30.06 -11.27 -12.72
N GLU A 983 30.99 -11.99 -13.37
CA GLU A 983 31.11 -12.01 -14.84
C GLU A 983 31.31 -10.62 -15.48
N VAL A 984 31.98 -9.69 -14.80
CA VAL A 984 32.31 -8.34 -15.31
C VAL A 984 33.69 -8.35 -16.00
N GLU A 985 33.77 -7.74 -17.19
CA GLU A 985 35.03 -7.57 -17.91
C GLU A 985 35.94 -6.53 -17.22
N GLY A 986 37.24 -6.81 -17.13
CA GLY A 986 38.21 -5.93 -16.47
C GLY A 986 38.19 -5.92 -14.93
N LEU A 987 37.24 -6.59 -14.27
CA LEU A 987 37.14 -6.62 -12.81
C LEU A 987 37.62 -7.95 -12.21
N SER A 988 38.49 -7.86 -11.21
CA SER A 988 38.85 -8.95 -10.29
C SER A 988 37.91 -8.91 -9.10
N VAL A 989 37.40 -10.07 -8.70
CA VAL A 989 36.58 -10.24 -7.50
C VAL A 989 37.23 -11.34 -6.66
N GLU A 990 37.71 -10.99 -5.47
CA GLU A 990 38.20 -11.93 -4.48
C GLU A 990 37.28 -11.89 -3.26
N TRP A 991 36.77 -13.05 -2.86
CA TRP A 991 35.87 -13.21 -1.72
C TRP A 991 36.56 -14.07 -0.67
N LEU A 992 36.80 -13.47 0.50
CA LEU A 992 37.51 -14.10 1.61
C LEU A 992 36.50 -14.63 2.63
N ASP A 993 36.05 -15.87 2.44
CA ASP A 993 35.05 -16.53 3.30
C ASP A 993 35.39 -16.42 4.81
N ALA A 994 36.66 -16.55 5.17
CA ALA A 994 37.11 -16.54 6.57
C ALA A 994 36.98 -15.17 7.27
N THR A 995 37.07 -14.07 6.53
CA THR A 995 36.98 -12.69 7.07
C THR A 995 35.71 -11.96 6.62
N GLY A 996 34.87 -12.60 5.78
CA GLY A 996 33.69 -11.98 5.18
C GLY A 996 34.02 -10.72 4.37
N THR A 997 35.23 -10.62 3.83
CA THR A 997 35.74 -9.43 3.13
C THR A 997 35.71 -9.63 1.63
N LEU A 998 35.30 -8.60 0.91
CA LEU A 998 35.29 -8.55 -0.54
C LEU A 998 36.40 -7.61 -1.02
N VAL A 999 37.21 -8.05 -1.97
CA VAL A 999 38.20 -7.20 -2.66
C VAL A 999 37.83 -7.12 -4.13
N LEU A 1000 37.69 -5.89 -4.63
CA LEU A 1000 37.48 -5.57 -6.04
C LEU A 1000 38.74 -4.91 -6.59
N ASP A 1001 39.29 -5.39 -7.70
CA ASP A 1001 40.55 -4.85 -8.27
C ASP A 1001 40.54 -4.81 -9.82
N ALA A 1002 41.33 -3.93 -10.43
CA ALA A 1002 41.41 -3.74 -11.87
C ALA A 1002 42.28 -4.83 -12.55
N CYS A 1003 41.64 -5.78 -13.21
CA CYS A 1003 42.29 -6.92 -13.84
C CYS A 1003 42.92 -6.55 -15.20
N ARG A 1004 44.20 -6.13 -15.21
CA ARG A 1004 44.91 -5.78 -16.46
C ARG A 1004 45.24 -6.96 -17.39
N ASN A 1005 45.25 -8.20 -16.90
CA ASN A 1005 45.78 -9.38 -17.62
C ASN A 1005 45.01 -10.69 -17.34
N LYS A 1006 43.73 -10.79 -17.73
CA LYS A 1006 43.06 -12.10 -17.89
C LYS A 1006 42.95 -12.45 -19.38
N PRO A 1007 43.68 -13.45 -19.90
CA PRO A 1007 43.43 -13.95 -21.25
C PRO A 1007 42.03 -14.59 -21.29
N ALA A 1008 41.22 -14.24 -22.30
CA ALA A 1008 39.87 -14.77 -22.46
C ALA A 1008 39.88 -16.31 -22.38
N GLN A 1009 39.20 -16.86 -21.37
CA GLN A 1009 39.31 -18.26 -21.00
C GLN A 1009 38.61 -19.15 -22.03
N ARG A 1010 39.33 -19.53 -23.09
CA ARG A 1010 38.84 -20.42 -24.17
C ARG A 1010 38.53 -21.83 -23.64
N ARG A 1011 37.32 -22.04 -23.10
CA ARG A 1011 36.63 -23.35 -23.12
C ARG A 1011 35.11 -23.18 -23.23
N GLY A 1012 34.57 -23.57 -24.38
CA GLY A 1012 33.29 -24.28 -24.44
C GLY A 1012 31.97 -23.50 -24.37
N THR A 1013 31.94 -22.24 -23.94
CA THR A 1013 30.72 -21.41 -24.04
C THR A 1013 31.09 -19.94 -24.17
N GLN A 1014 30.44 -19.22 -25.10
CA GLN A 1014 30.66 -17.78 -25.28
C GLN A 1014 29.87 -17.02 -24.21
N MET A 1015 30.35 -17.02 -22.97
CA MET A 1015 29.71 -16.26 -21.88
C MET A 1015 29.83 -14.77 -22.15
N LYS A 1016 28.69 -14.07 -22.12
CA LYS A 1016 28.63 -12.60 -22.24
C LYS A 1016 29.09 -12.00 -20.91
N CYS A 1017 30.33 -11.54 -20.85
CA CYS A 1017 30.75 -10.68 -19.75
C CYS A 1017 29.99 -9.34 -19.80
N ARG A 1018 29.71 -8.75 -18.64
CA ARG A 1018 29.15 -7.41 -18.51
C ARG A 1018 30.24 -6.36 -18.58
N ALA A 1019 29.89 -5.18 -19.08
CA ALA A 1019 30.80 -4.03 -19.11
C ALA A 1019 31.02 -3.47 -17.69
N ILE A 1020 32.22 -2.94 -17.38
CA ILE A 1020 32.52 -2.41 -16.04
C ILE A 1020 31.62 -1.23 -15.68
N GLU A 1021 31.17 -0.48 -16.69
CA GLU A 1021 30.24 0.64 -16.61
C GLU A 1021 28.87 0.23 -16.05
N GLU A 1022 28.47 -1.04 -16.15
CA GLU A 1022 27.22 -1.53 -15.53
C GLU A 1022 27.31 -1.61 -14.00
N VAL A 1023 28.52 -1.64 -13.44
CA VAL A 1023 28.80 -1.90 -12.02
C VAL A 1023 29.44 -0.71 -11.33
N ALA A 1024 30.28 0.04 -12.03
CA ALA A 1024 30.98 1.22 -11.54
C ALA A 1024 30.87 2.39 -12.53
N MET A 1025 30.68 3.59 -12.01
CA MET A 1025 30.92 4.83 -12.76
C MET A 1025 32.36 5.26 -12.52
N MET A 1026 33.16 5.27 -13.59
CA MET A 1026 34.57 5.67 -13.56
C MET A 1026 34.70 7.16 -13.89
N VAL A 1027 35.23 7.95 -12.97
CA VAL A 1027 35.59 9.37 -13.19
C VAL A 1027 37.12 9.55 -13.25
N ASN A 1028 37.57 10.53 -14.02
CA ASN A 1028 38.99 10.91 -14.07
C ASN A 1028 39.26 11.99 -13.00
N PRO A 1029 40.23 11.80 -12.08
CA PRO A 1029 40.60 12.82 -11.09
C PRO A 1029 40.95 14.20 -11.65
N SER A 1030 41.42 14.28 -12.90
CA SER A 1030 41.71 15.56 -13.56
C SER A 1030 40.46 16.31 -14.07
N GLU A 1031 39.31 15.64 -14.19
CA GLU A 1031 38.02 16.30 -14.47
C GLU A 1031 37.37 16.89 -13.20
N TRP A 1032 37.84 16.48 -12.01
CA TRP A 1032 37.41 17.01 -10.72
C TRP A 1032 38.08 18.35 -10.38
N MET A 1033 39.42 18.43 -10.52
CA MET A 1033 40.20 19.63 -10.17
C MET A 1033 39.81 20.88 -10.97
N LEU A 1034 39.40 20.72 -12.22
CA LEU A 1034 38.99 21.84 -13.08
C LEU A 1034 37.66 22.50 -12.68
N SER A 1035 37.01 22.04 -11.60
CA SER A 1035 35.78 22.65 -11.06
C SER A 1035 36.01 23.54 -9.82
N GLU A 1036 37.23 23.58 -9.28
CA GLU A 1036 37.58 24.39 -8.10
C GLU A 1036 38.36 25.69 -8.44
N GLU A 1037 38.86 25.86 -9.68
CA GLU A 1037 39.75 26.98 -10.05
C GLU A 1037 39.06 28.17 -10.76
N ASP A 1038 37.79 28.05 -11.18
CA ASP A 1038 37.10 29.06 -12.01
C ASP A 1038 36.47 30.26 -11.25
N GLU A 1039 36.72 30.43 -9.93
CA GLU A 1039 36.27 31.63 -9.18
C GLU A 1039 37.34 32.74 -9.03
N GLU A 1040 38.59 32.57 -9.48
CA GLU A 1040 39.63 33.62 -9.41
C GLU A 1040 40.32 33.93 -10.76
N SER A 1041 39.59 34.45 -11.75
CA SER A 1041 40.15 35.54 -12.59
C SER A 1041 39.10 36.30 -13.41
N GLY A 1042 39.07 37.62 -13.25
CA GLY A 1042 38.32 38.52 -14.12
C GLY A 1042 39.23 39.20 -15.14
N ALA A 1043 39.05 38.93 -16.43
CA ALA A 1043 39.56 39.77 -17.52
C ALA A 1043 38.70 39.61 -18.80
N THR A 1044 38.57 40.71 -19.54
CA THR A 1044 37.78 40.85 -20.76
C THR A 1044 38.43 40.24 -22.00
N GLU A 1045 37.66 39.57 -22.88
CA GLU A 1045 37.52 39.95 -24.30
C GLU A 1045 36.40 39.15 -25.01
N ALA A 1046 36.06 39.52 -26.25
CA ALA A 1046 34.78 39.15 -26.88
C ALA A 1046 34.89 38.27 -28.14
N GLY A 1047 33.95 37.32 -28.28
CA GLY A 1047 33.48 36.83 -29.58
C GLY A 1047 33.68 35.32 -29.85
N GLY A 1048 32.57 34.59 -30.05
CA GLY A 1048 32.57 33.25 -30.65
C GLY A 1048 31.53 32.29 -30.05
N CYS A 1049 30.50 31.93 -30.81
CA CYS A 1049 29.54 30.89 -30.39
C CYS A 1049 30.11 29.48 -30.55
N THR A 1050 30.13 28.68 -29.47
CA THR A 1050 29.91 27.21 -29.53
C THR A 1050 29.39 26.67 -28.19
N ALA A 1051 28.77 25.48 -28.24
CA ALA A 1051 27.92 24.90 -27.20
C ALA A 1051 28.60 24.45 -25.89
N LYS A 1052 27.73 24.19 -24.88
CA LYS A 1052 27.94 23.57 -23.55
C LYS A 1052 28.42 24.49 -22.41
N SER A 1053 27.44 25.02 -21.69
CA SER A 1053 27.48 25.14 -20.22
C SER A 1053 26.03 25.12 -19.72
N VAL A 1054 25.69 24.19 -18.82
CA VAL A 1054 24.42 24.19 -18.08
C VAL A 1054 24.77 24.54 -16.65
N LEU A 1055 24.20 25.64 -16.15
CA LEU A 1055 24.51 26.22 -14.85
C LEU A 1055 24.08 25.28 -13.72
N LEU A 1056 25.04 24.85 -12.89
CA LEU A 1056 24.76 24.27 -11.60
C LEU A 1056 24.41 25.40 -10.61
N SER A 1057 23.19 25.36 -10.06
CA SER A 1057 22.77 26.32 -9.02
C SER A 1057 23.53 26.09 -7.71
N GLY A 1058 24.19 27.14 -7.22
CA GLY A 1058 25.35 27.09 -6.30
C GLY A 1058 25.16 26.63 -4.84
N ASP A 1059 24.02 26.06 -4.43
CA ASP A 1059 23.80 25.64 -3.02
C ASP A 1059 23.85 24.11 -2.77
N ALA A 1060 24.09 23.30 -3.81
CA ALA A 1060 24.02 21.82 -3.71
C ALA A 1060 25.38 21.10 -3.55
N VAL A 1061 26.51 21.82 -3.56
CA VAL A 1061 27.87 21.24 -3.75
C VAL A 1061 28.61 20.96 -2.43
N LYS A 1062 27.99 21.19 -1.26
CA LYS A 1062 28.61 20.81 0.03
C LYS A 1062 28.52 19.30 0.31
N ALA A 1063 29.58 18.59 -0.11
CA ALA A 1063 29.98 17.23 0.25
C ALA A 1063 29.01 16.08 -0.13
N GLN A 1064 29.07 15.63 -1.39
CA GLN A 1064 28.40 14.40 -1.85
C GLN A 1064 29.40 13.30 -2.27
N ALA A 1065 30.14 12.79 -1.27
CA ALA A 1065 31.05 11.62 -1.30
C ALA A 1065 32.20 11.61 -2.34
N ALA A 1066 33.44 11.45 -1.85
CA ALA A 1066 34.61 11.26 -2.72
C ALA A 1066 34.57 9.88 -3.43
N PRO A 1067 35.06 9.79 -4.69
CA PRO A 1067 35.11 8.51 -5.41
C PRO A 1067 36.11 7.53 -4.80
N ALA A 1068 35.75 6.24 -4.79
CA ALA A 1068 36.64 5.16 -4.34
C ALA A 1068 37.70 4.82 -5.41
N VAL A 1069 38.79 4.14 -5.02
CA VAL A 1069 39.88 3.75 -5.94
C VAL A 1069 40.08 2.23 -5.87
N LEU A 1070 40.49 1.60 -6.98
CA LEU A 1070 40.85 0.18 -7.02
C LEU A 1070 42.34 -0.01 -6.63
N PRO A 1071 42.70 -1.06 -5.84
CA PRO A 1071 41.83 -2.08 -5.28
C PRO A 1071 40.95 -1.55 -4.13
N LEU A 1072 39.66 -1.87 -4.18
CA LEU A 1072 38.65 -1.49 -3.19
C LEU A 1072 38.36 -2.68 -2.28
N VAL A 1073 38.71 -2.55 -1.00
CA VAL A 1073 38.41 -3.52 0.06
C VAL A 1073 37.10 -3.11 0.73
N ILE A 1074 36.12 -4.02 0.77
CA ILE A 1074 34.78 -3.78 1.28
C ILE A 1074 34.48 -4.75 2.42
N HIS A 1075 34.04 -4.18 3.55
CA HIS A 1075 33.64 -4.91 4.74
C HIS A 1075 32.12 -4.80 4.98
N TYR A 1076 31.57 -5.78 5.67
CA TYR A 1076 30.18 -5.73 6.15
C TYR A 1076 29.98 -4.51 7.08
N LEU A 1077 28.90 -3.75 6.87
CA LEU A 1077 28.62 -2.45 7.50
C LEU A 1077 29.64 -1.32 7.23
N SER A 1078 30.52 -1.45 6.24
CA SER A 1078 31.24 -0.27 5.71
C SER A 1078 30.33 0.62 4.86
N ASP A 1079 30.60 1.92 4.85
CA ASP A 1079 30.01 2.88 3.91
C ASP A 1079 30.86 2.93 2.63
N ILE A 1080 30.20 2.87 1.47
CA ILE A 1080 30.84 2.96 0.16
C ILE A 1080 30.18 4.05 -0.71
N PRO A 1081 30.94 4.78 -1.53
CA PRO A 1081 30.40 5.81 -2.41
C PRO A 1081 29.73 5.14 -3.63
N VAL A 1082 28.50 5.55 -3.93
CA VAL A 1082 27.69 5.01 -5.04
C VAL A 1082 27.04 6.11 -5.87
N VAL A 1083 26.76 5.78 -7.12
CA VAL A 1083 25.96 6.58 -8.05
C VAL A 1083 24.60 5.92 -8.25
N LEU A 1084 23.54 6.70 -8.11
CA LEU A 1084 22.18 6.33 -8.46
C LEU A 1084 21.91 6.73 -9.91
N HIS A 1085 21.29 5.84 -10.68
CA HIS A 1085 20.90 6.12 -12.06
C HIS A 1085 19.50 5.59 -12.39
N ALA A 1086 18.83 6.23 -13.35
CA ALA A 1086 17.57 5.74 -13.88
C ALA A 1086 17.79 4.46 -14.71
N ILE A 1087 16.85 3.51 -14.65
CA ILE A 1087 16.78 2.32 -15.50
C ILE A 1087 15.41 2.29 -16.19
N GLY A 1088 15.43 2.02 -17.49
CA GLY A 1088 14.23 1.75 -18.29
C GLY A 1088 13.27 2.93 -18.38
N GLY A 1089 11.98 2.62 -18.40
CA GLY A 1089 10.88 3.57 -18.50
C GLY A 1089 10.45 3.92 -19.93
N GLU A 1090 11.32 3.81 -20.93
CA GLU A 1090 10.95 4.11 -22.33
C GLU A 1090 10.39 2.90 -23.10
N ASP A 1091 10.96 1.73 -22.85
CA ASP A 1091 10.71 0.45 -23.54
C ASP A 1091 10.58 -0.74 -22.56
N CYS A 1092 10.80 -0.47 -21.27
CA CYS A 1092 10.77 -1.46 -20.20
C CYS A 1092 10.38 -0.80 -18.85
N ALA A 1093 10.19 -1.63 -17.82
CA ALA A 1093 9.71 -1.17 -16.51
C ALA A 1093 10.65 -0.14 -15.85
N VAL A 1094 10.07 0.79 -15.10
CA VAL A 1094 10.81 1.84 -14.36
C VAL A 1094 11.52 1.23 -13.15
N ASP A 1095 12.85 1.41 -13.08
CA ASP A 1095 13.63 1.09 -11.87
C ASP A 1095 14.79 2.06 -11.61
N ILE A 1096 15.37 2.01 -10.41
CA ILE A 1096 16.52 2.82 -9.99
C ILE A 1096 17.70 1.90 -9.74
N GLY A 1097 18.77 2.08 -10.52
CA GLY A 1097 20.02 1.36 -10.40
C GLY A 1097 20.99 2.01 -9.41
N VAL A 1098 21.96 1.23 -8.95
CA VAL A 1098 23.05 1.67 -8.08
C VAL A 1098 24.35 1.10 -8.62
N ARG A 1099 25.37 1.94 -8.79
CA ARG A 1099 26.73 1.58 -9.22
C ARG A 1099 27.74 2.12 -8.21
N LEU A 1100 28.92 1.52 -8.13
CA LEU A 1100 30.04 2.09 -7.37
C LEU A 1100 30.47 3.43 -7.98
N TYR A 1101 30.80 4.42 -7.16
CA TYR A 1101 31.39 5.68 -7.63
C TYR A 1101 32.91 5.59 -7.49
N MET A 1102 33.63 5.55 -8.60
CA MET A 1102 35.04 5.17 -8.63
C MET A 1102 35.90 6.12 -9.46
N ALA A 1103 37.14 6.35 -9.04
CA ALA A 1103 38.13 7.15 -9.74
C ALA A 1103 39.20 6.27 -10.39
N SER A 1104 39.59 6.62 -11.61
CA SER A 1104 40.73 6.03 -12.32
C SER A 1104 41.51 7.10 -13.08
N TYR A 1105 42.84 7.07 -12.95
CA TYR A 1105 43.75 7.86 -13.78
C TYR A 1105 43.92 7.33 -15.21
N PHE A 1106 43.28 6.21 -15.52
CA PHE A 1106 43.30 5.54 -16.83
C PHE A 1106 41.88 5.55 -17.41
N LYS A 1107 41.72 6.24 -18.55
CA LYS A 1107 40.55 6.19 -19.44
C LYS A 1107 40.83 5.22 -20.59
#